data_AF-A0A955DLL0-F1
#
_entry.id   AF-A0A955DLL0-F1
#
_cell.length_a   1.000
_cell.length_b   1.000
_cell.length_c   1.000
_cell.angle_alpha   90.00
_cell.angle_beta   90.00
_cell.angle_gamma   90.00
#
_symmetry.space_group_name_H-M   'P 1'
#
loop_
_entity.id
_entity.type
_entity.pdbx_description
1 polymer ?
#
loop_
_entity_poly.entity_id
_entity_poly.type
_entity_poly.pdbx_seq_one_letter_code
_entity_poly.pdbx_strand_id
1 'polypeptide(L)'
;MSKKNIGRLVAACGAACGLAGIAQADPWVINISGATLFENFFRAQASTNDYYDVDGDGICGACPAPNDVAESLARPFSSTAVTPYPANAHWVVQYRSTGSGNGLAELVSNGTIWATGNEAGTPSLSATRAENAYSNREKYIDLNLPGTYDDTDINIENVGGYPFMAQMTGPTPYVARPFTVPGVASGGGAQIDLAVSDVPSAWFVRNTVGAPKWNRKPGAPGYGNSGLVTLNQDGTTATTGANLKSLGSLALYDPANPPPVNADNVIFDTPIAVVPVAAVVSFGVGYTEMEASNLRYLQATGRLKSGENLMAVTRDSGSGTRNGFQSSLGLDPSWGQGENVGDKDSATNEFCFPGTTYRPSNKGGSGLVELTVENTRLAIGHSGAERGPGRWLGNVRAECLGVKYDVAACDGDTDADGDVDLADLNNVLFAFGTVGNPKGMNGDVTGDGNVDLADLNIVLFNFGDLCWNNTYARPSIDNVCHNGIGGYNILGPESFYTIGDPRAEAPANGGDSSGLPLMRNQAAAEYLNNIVNSIAAFVALPGSDETVFSPGELLATNYSLVGATDMVQNLLCPTELVPNPRFNASLQAYTLGSTAGVPNNLLGSPFFDAFGNAAANLGVDPTGLAPTRREAGDVYSDFGDGGAAGKFITQGGADLFYGISRVPLRSNVCGDFNGDKLRNINDAGEMLKAWLDRQFASGTNDWAAPSGSAGPGSDACIEILGDFNADGSFDAEDVRYWADGLALNAASGKLERRSGFTAVDNAHTVSVAGHPAGNFFNTALATGAAYVAGDSRADVAGVAQLWTPGYRPIGGDGVVDGLDIDYVCANFGTWSRLNDAVFIDLSCDMNDDLVVDAGDVTEIVEVILGTNFGDVDLDGDVDGTDLAIAQGNLGVGTGWDQGDMNCDGVVDASDIAIITANQGM
;
A
#
# COMPACT_ATOMS: atom_id res chain seq x y z
N MET A 1 -60.80 -65.96 28.46
CA MET A 1 -59.84 -65.68 29.55
C MET A 1 -59.89 -64.19 29.89
N SER A 2 -59.77 -63.86 31.18
CA SER A 2 -60.25 -62.65 31.85
C SER A 2 -59.34 -61.41 31.70
N LYS A 3 -59.94 -60.21 31.83
CA LYS A 3 -59.37 -58.84 31.82
C LYS A 3 -58.29 -58.55 32.90
N LYS A 4 -57.58 -59.55 33.42
CA LYS A 4 -56.61 -59.39 34.52
C LYS A 4 -55.12 -59.51 34.13
N ASN A 5 -54.80 -59.69 32.85
CA ASN A 5 -53.41 -59.88 32.38
C ASN A 5 -52.83 -58.74 31.52
N ILE A 6 -53.55 -57.62 31.33
CA ILE A 6 -53.04 -56.46 30.56
C ILE A 6 -52.26 -55.47 31.45
N GLY A 7 -52.41 -55.53 32.78
CA GLY A 7 -51.80 -54.56 33.71
C GLY A 7 -50.35 -54.80 34.11
N ARG A 8 -49.64 -55.80 33.55
CA ARG A 8 -48.26 -56.13 33.95
C ARG A 8 -47.22 -56.14 32.83
N LEU A 9 -47.60 -55.93 31.56
CA LEU A 9 -46.63 -55.73 30.47
C LEU A 9 -46.38 -54.26 30.13
N VAL A 10 -47.13 -53.31 30.71
CA VAL A 10 -46.99 -51.87 30.45
C VAL A 10 -46.03 -51.17 31.44
N ALA A 11 -45.65 -51.83 32.54
CA ALA A 11 -44.73 -51.26 33.53
C ALA A 11 -43.23 -51.54 33.26
N ALA A 12 -42.88 -52.32 32.23
CA ALA A 12 -41.48 -52.63 31.89
C ALA A 12 -40.98 -51.97 30.59
N CYS A 13 -41.87 -51.34 29.80
CA CYS A 13 -41.48 -50.56 28.62
C CYS A 13 -41.68 -49.04 28.80
N GLY A 14 -42.19 -48.60 29.96
CA GLY A 14 -42.43 -47.18 30.27
C GLY A 14 -41.23 -46.43 30.88
N ALA A 15 -40.08 -47.09 31.04
CA ALA A 15 -38.87 -46.50 31.63
C ALA A 15 -37.67 -46.42 30.65
N ALA A 16 -37.85 -46.83 29.38
CA ALA A 16 -36.81 -46.79 28.35
C ALA A 16 -37.18 -45.94 27.12
N CYS A 17 -38.25 -45.13 27.23
CA CYS A 17 -38.51 -44.01 26.33
C CYS A 17 -38.46 -42.72 27.15
N GLY A 18 -37.34 -42.49 27.84
CA GLY A 18 -36.92 -41.12 28.02
C GLY A 18 -36.78 -40.56 26.61
N LEU A 19 -37.58 -39.55 26.28
CA LEU A 19 -37.22 -38.62 25.23
C LEU A 19 -35.80 -38.17 25.55
N ALA A 20 -34.79 -38.80 24.93
CA ALA A 20 -33.53 -38.15 24.73
C ALA A 20 -33.89 -36.96 23.83
N GLY A 21 -34.23 -35.83 24.46
CA GLY A 21 -33.96 -34.56 23.81
C GLY A 21 -32.49 -34.66 23.45
N ILE A 22 -32.20 -34.76 22.15
CA ILE A 22 -30.84 -34.64 21.64
C ILE A 22 -30.37 -33.31 22.24
N ALA A 23 -29.43 -33.38 23.18
CA ALA A 23 -28.83 -32.18 23.72
C ALA A 23 -28.19 -31.49 22.52
N GLN A 24 -28.71 -30.32 22.17
CA GLN A 24 -28.18 -29.54 21.09
C GLN A 24 -26.72 -29.18 21.46
N ALA A 25 -25.77 -29.63 20.67
CA ALA A 25 -24.37 -29.28 20.89
C ALA A 25 -24.20 -27.78 20.59
N ASP A 26 -23.54 -27.07 21.50
CA ASP A 26 -23.17 -25.68 21.26
C ASP A 26 -22.08 -25.65 20.15
N PRO A 27 -22.14 -24.69 19.21
CA PRO A 27 -21.22 -24.62 18.07
C PRO A 27 -19.79 -24.26 18.50
N TRP A 28 -18.81 -24.55 17.65
CA TRP A 28 -17.39 -24.25 17.89
C TRP A 28 -17.02 -22.85 17.40
N VAL A 29 -16.30 -22.09 18.23
CA VAL A 29 -15.81 -20.75 17.88
C VAL A 29 -14.50 -20.85 17.11
N ILE A 30 -14.43 -20.13 15.99
CA ILE A 30 -13.24 -19.99 15.14
C ILE A 30 -13.02 -18.50 14.95
N ASN A 31 -11.92 -17.97 15.51
CA ASN A 31 -11.54 -16.58 15.34
C ASN A 31 -10.45 -16.43 14.30
N ILE A 32 -10.69 -15.54 13.34
CA ILE A 32 -9.85 -15.24 12.19
C ILE A 32 -9.51 -13.76 12.22
N SER A 33 -8.26 -13.42 11.95
CA SER A 33 -7.80 -12.03 11.86
C SER A 33 -6.87 -11.83 10.68
N GLY A 34 -6.95 -10.70 9.95
CA GLY A 34 -5.94 -10.38 8.94
C GLY A 34 -6.45 -9.67 7.68
N ALA A 35 -6.12 -10.24 6.52
CA ALA A 35 -6.20 -9.67 5.18
C ALA A 35 -7.52 -9.00 4.82
N THR A 36 -7.45 -7.72 4.48
CA THR A 36 -8.61 -6.93 4.06
C THR A 36 -9.14 -7.32 2.67
N LEU A 37 -8.33 -7.95 1.82
CA LEU A 37 -8.75 -8.40 0.48
C LEU A 37 -9.64 -9.65 0.53
N PHE A 38 -9.51 -10.45 1.59
CA PHE A 38 -10.27 -11.68 1.75
C PHE A 38 -11.64 -11.49 2.42
N GLU A 39 -12.04 -10.25 2.70
CA GLU A 39 -13.35 -9.91 3.29
C GLU A 39 -14.52 -10.49 2.49
N ASN A 40 -14.46 -10.43 1.15
CA ASN A 40 -15.53 -10.93 0.28
C ASN A 40 -15.75 -12.44 0.44
N PHE A 41 -14.68 -13.20 0.71
CA PHE A 41 -14.78 -14.63 0.98
C PHE A 41 -15.57 -14.89 2.27
N PHE A 42 -15.18 -14.27 3.39
CA PHE A 42 -15.84 -14.49 4.69
C PHE A 42 -17.30 -14.00 4.75
N ARG A 43 -17.70 -13.12 3.84
CA ARG A 43 -19.08 -12.66 3.69
C ARG A 43 -19.95 -13.58 2.84
N ALA A 44 -19.35 -14.44 2.03
CA ALA A 44 -20.09 -15.36 1.19
C ALA A 44 -20.56 -16.59 1.98
N GLN A 45 -21.78 -17.05 1.70
CA GLN A 45 -22.32 -18.28 2.32
C GLN A 45 -21.43 -19.50 2.03
N ALA A 46 -20.88 -19.58 0.81
CA ALA A 46 -20.02 -20.67 0.38
C ALA A 46 -18.75 -20.84 1.22
N SER A 47 -18.27 -19.79 1.92
CA SER A 47 -17.08 -19.90 2.79
C SER A 47 -17.26 -20.85 3.98
N THR A 48 -18.50 -21.19 4.32
CA THR A 48 -18.83 -22.08 5.44
C THR A 48 -19.75 -23.22 4.99
N ASN A 49 -19.82 -23.48 3.69
CA ASN A 49 -20.61 -24.59 3.16
C ASN A 49 -19.84 -25.90 3.33
N ASP A 50 -20.54 -26.93 3.80
CA ASP A 50 -19.98 -28.25 4.08
C ASP A 50 -19.67 -28.99 2.79
N TYR A 51 -18.37 -29.18 2.54
CA TYR A 51 -17.92 -29.94 1.39
C TYR A 51 -17.75 -31.43 1.71
N TYR A 52 -17.22 -31.82 2.89
CA TYR A 52 -16.79 -33.20 3.15
C TYR A 52 -17.51 -33.93 4.30
N ASP A 53 -18.59 -33.36 4.87
CA ASP A 53 -19.39 -33.87 6.00
C ASP A 53 -18.67 -33.67 7.34
N VAL A 54 -18.45 -32.41 7.71
CA VAL A 54 -17.73 -32.05 8.93
C VAL A 54 -18.53 -32.39 10.18
N ASP A 55 -19.84 -32.14 10.17
CA ASP A 55 -20.69 -32.38 11.34
C ASP A 55 -21.23 -33.82 11.44
N GLY A 56 -21.00 -34.63 10.40
CA GLY A 56 -21.28 -36.06 10.36
C GLY A 56 -22.75 -36.39 10.22
N ASP A 57 -23.56 -35.45 9.70
CA ASP A 57 -24.99 -35.62 9.50
C ASP A 57 -25.34 -36.24 8.13
N GLY A 58 -24.34 -36.38 7.25
CA GLY A 58 -24.44 -36.96 5.92
C GLY A 58 -24.91 -35.98 4.84
N ILE A 59 -24.97 -34.68 5.13
CA ILE A 59 -25.35 -33.60 4.22
C ILE A 59 -24.12 -32.76 3.88
N CYS A 60 -23.51 -33.06 2.73
CA CYS A 60 -22.33 -32.33 2.27
C CYS A 60 -22.23 -32.30 0.74
N GLY A 61 -21.42 -31.39 0.19
CA GLY A 61 -21.19 -31.29 -1.26
C GLY A 61 -20.64 -32.57 -1.90
N ALA A 62 -19.79 -33.32 -1.18
CA ALA A 62 -19.21 -34.58 -1.64
C ALA A 62 -20.05 -35.84 -1.30
N CYS A 63 -21.22 -35.67 -0.67
CA CYS A 63 -22.02 -36.77 -0.13
C CYS A 63 -22.93 -37.42 -1.21
N PRO A 64 -23.04 -38.76 -1.27
CA PRO A 64 -23.67 -39.46 -2.41
C PRO A 64 -25.24 -39.46 -2.52
N ALA A 65 -26.02 -38.56 -1.90
CA ALA A 65 -27.50 -38.44 -2.09
C ALA A 65 -28.13 -37.19 -1.39
N PRO A 66 -29.43 -36.86 -1.59
CA PRO A 66 -30.15 -36.33 -2.75
C PRO A 66 -30.50 -34.83 -2.61
N ASN A 67 -29.62 -34.03 -2.00
CA ASN A 67 -29.74 -32.58 -1.94
C ASN A 67 -28.41 -31.98 -2.41
N ASP A 68 -28.33 -31.70 -3.72
CA ASP A 68 -27.21 -31.10 -4.45
C ASP A 68 -26.89 -29.64 -4.00
N VAL A 69 -27.00 -29.34 -2.71
CA VAL A 69 -26.75 -28.01 -2.13
C VAL A 69 -25.98 -28.21 -0.84
N ALA A 70 -24.68 -27.85 -0.84
CA ALA A 70 -23.84 -27.87 0.34
C ALA A 70 -24.49 -27.11 1.52
N GLU A 71 -24.54 -27.74 2.70
CA GLU A 71 -25.14 -27.15 3.91
C GLU A 71 -24.25 -26.05 4.49
N SER A 72 -24.83 -24.93 4.93
CA SER A 72 -24.04 -23.90 5.62
C SER A 72 -23.92 -24.22 7.11
N LEU A 73 -22.71 -24.59 7.53
CA LEU A 73 -22.36 -24.96 8.92
C LEU A 73 -22.33 -23.76 9.89
N ALA A 74 -22.32 -22.55 9.33
CA ALA A 74 -22.27 -21.30 10.09
C ALA A 74 -23.41 -20.38 9.66
N ARG A 75 -24.58 -20.47 10.33
CA ARG A 75 -25.76 -19.67 9.97
C ARG A 75 -25.70 -18.26 10.58
N PRO A 76 -26.25 -17.22 9.92
CA PRO A 76 -26.23 -15.87 10.44
C PRO A 76 -27.00 -15.80 11.76
N PHE A 77 -26.51 -14.99 12.70
CA PHE A 77 -27.19 -14.74 13.97
C PHE A 77 -27.94 -13.42 13.89
N SER A 78 -29.20 -13.39 14.31
CA SER A 78 -29.89 -12.11 14.51
C SER A 78 -29.41 -11.48 15.81
N SER A 79 -29.18 -10.16 15.82
CA SER A 79 -28.88 -9.32 17.00
C SER A 79 -29.91 -9.43 18.14
N THR A 80 -31.05 -10.09 17.88
CA THR A 80 -32.12 -10.37 18.84
C THR A 80 -32.28 -11.85 19.21
N ALA A 81 -31.45 -12.76 18.67
CA ALA A 81 -31.59 -14.20 18.85
C ALA A 81 -30.65 -14.74 19.94
N VAL A 82 -31.19 -14.74 21.17
CA VAL A 82 -30.70 -15.50 22.31
C VAL A 82 -30.75 -17.00 21.99
N THR A 83 -29.78 -17.75 22.51
CA THR A 83 -29.80 -19.21 22.66
C THR A 83 -31.22 -19.77 22.84
N PRO A 84 -31.57 -20.92 22.24
CA PRO A 84 -30.65 -21.91 21.67
C PRO A 84 -30.15 -21.55 20.26
N TYR A 85 -28.94 -22.01 19.93
CA TYR A 85 -28.35 -21.86 18.59
C TYR A 85 -29.29 -22.49 17.52
N PRO A 86 -29.07 -22.26 16.21
CA PRO A 86 -29.72 -23.07 15.19
C PRO A 86 -29.36 -24.56 15.36
N ALA A 87 -30.32 -25.47 15.12
CA ALA A 87 -30.13 -26.92 15.39
C ALA A 87 -29.01 -27.58 14.59
N ASN A 88 -28.60 -26.97 13.46
CA ASN A 88 -27.51 -27.42 12.58
C ASN A 88 -26.34 -26.42 12.55
N ALA A 89 -26.21 -25.55 13.56
CA ALA A 89 -25.04 -24.69 13.65
C ALA A 89 -23.87 -25.51 14.20
N HIS A 90 -22.86 -25.74 13.38
CA HIS A 90 -21.64 -26.43 13.79
C HIS A 90 -20.52 -25.43 14.12
N TRP A 91 -20.45 -24.31 13.39
CA TRP A 91 -19.44 -23.26 13.59
C TRP A 91 -20.02 -21.89 13.94
N VAL A 92 -19.22 -21.14 14.70
CA VAL A 92 -19.24 -19.68 14.83
C VAL A 92 -17.92 -19.16 14.26
N VAL A 93 -17.96 -18.66 13.03
CA VAL A 93 -16.79 -18.10 12.34
C VAL A 93 -16.80 -16.59 12.52
N GLN A 94 -15.80 -16.08 13.23
CA GLN A 94 -15.62 -14.66 13.55
C GLN A 94 -14.37 -14.13 12.86
N TYR A 95 -14.54 -13.24 11.90
CA TYR A 95 -13.46 -12.65 11.11
C TYR A 95 -13.29 -11.15 11.41
N ARG A 96 -12.05 -10.71 11.63
CA ARG A 96 -11.68 -9.29 11.83
C ARG A 96 -10.71 -8.82 10.74
N SER A 97 -11.09 -7.76 10.05
CA SER A 97 -10.30 -7.12 9.00
C SER A 97 -9.32 -6.12 9.62
N THR A 98 -8.11 -6.57 9.96
CA THR A 98 -7.08 -5.75 10.64
C THR A 98 -5.86 -5.43 9.76
N GLY A 99 -5.76 -6.09 8.60
CA GLY A 99 -4.56 -6.17 7.76
C GLY A 99 -3.71 -7.40 8.10
N SER A 100 -3.12 -8.02 7.08
CA SER A 100 -2.46 -9.33 7.12
C SER A 100 -1.34 -9.47 8.16
N GLY A 101 -0.39 -8.54 8.20
CA GLY A 101 0.67 -8.50 9.21
C GLY A 101 0.14 -8.14 10.60
N ASN A 102 -0.92 -7.32 10.69
CA ASN A 102 -1.56 -7.05 11.99
C ASN A 102 -2.29 -8.31 12.51
N GLY A 103 -2.91 -9.09 11.63
CA GLY A 103 -3.50 -10.40 11.95
C GLY A 103 -2.45 -11.41 12.40
N LEU A 104 -1.29 -11.46 11.74
CA LEU A 104 -0.13 -12.23 12.21
C LEU A 104 0.30 -11.79 13.61
N ALA A 105 0.37 -10.49 13.90
CA ALA A 105 0.71 -10.00 15.23
C ALA A 105 -0.35 -10.37 16.29
N GLU A 106 -1.63 -10.40 15.91
CA GLU A 106 -2.71 -10.89 16.77
C GLU A 106 -2.59 -12.40 17.03
N LEU A 107 -2.25 -13.21 16.02
CA LEU A 107 -1.95 -14.65 16.13
C LEU A 107 -0.72 -14.92 17.02
N VAL A 108 0.36 -14.18 16.84
CA VAL A 108 1.57 -14.29 17.69
C VAL A 108 1.23 -14.01 19.15
N SER A 109 0.39 -13.02 19.40
CA SER A 109 0.08 -12.56 20.77
C SER A 109 -1.01 -13.41 21.44
N ASN A 110 -1.96 -13.96 20.67
CA ASN A 110 -3.21 -14.55 21.19
C ASN A 110 -3.56 -15.91 20.55
N GLY A 111 -2.66 -16.53 19.79
CA GLY A 111 -2.88 -17.88 19.24
C GLY A 111 -2.60 -19.01 20.24
N THR A 112 -1.80 -18.74 21.27
CA THR A 112 -1.49 -19.69 22.35
C THR A 112 -1.95 -19.21 23.73
N ILE A 113 -2.38 -17.95 23.82
CA ILE A 113 -2.79 -17.29 25.07
C ILE A 113 -4.23 -16.82 24.92
N TRP A 114 -5.07 -17.15 25.90
CA TRP A 114 -6.45 -16.67 25.95
C TRP A 114 -6.50 -15.19 26.34
N ALA A 115 -7.12 -14.37 25.50
CA ALA A 115 -7.53 -13.03 25.84
C ALA A 115 -8.89 -13.06 26.57
N THR A 116 -9.00 -12.36 27.69
CA THR A 116 -10.19 -12.39 28.56
C THR A 116 -10.50 -11.00 29.09
N GLY A 117 -11.76 -10.75 29.45
CA GLY A 117 -12.20 -9.47 29.99
C GLY A 117 -12.48 -8.45 28.89
N ASN A 118 -12.38 -7.17 29.24
CA ASN A 118 -12.71 -6.06 28.35
C ASN A 118 -11.52 -5.59 27.50
N GLU A 119 -11.84 -4.79 26.48
CA GLU A 119 -10.92 -4.12 25.56
C GLU A 119 -9.69 -3.47 26.25
N ALA A 120 -9.90 -2.82 27.39
CA ALA A 120 -8.85 -2.10 28.12
C ALA A 120 -7.74 -3.01 28.68
N GLY A 121 -8.03 -4.31 28.87
CA GLY A 121 -7.07 -5.28 29.41
C GLY A 121 -6.17 -5.97 28.39
N THR A 122 -6.48 -5.86 27.09
CA THR A 122 -5.78 -6.61 26.02
C THR A 122 -5.62 -5.75 24.75
N PRO A 123 -4.69 -4.77 24.75
CA PRO A 123 -4.50 -3.86 23.61
C PRO A 123 -4.20 -4.56 22.28
N SER A 124 -3.61 -5.75 22.34
CA SER A 124 -3.30 -6.58 21.17
C SER A 124 -4.51 -7.07 20.40
N LEU A 125 -5.72 -7.06 20.99
CA LEU A 125 -6.97 -7.48 20.34
C LEU A 125 -8.03 -6.39 20.45
N SER A 126 -7.66 -5.11 20.39
CA SER A 126 -8.68 -4.07 20.50
C SER A 126 -9.58 -4.00 19.26
N ALA A 127 -10.89 -3.89 19.45
CA ALA A 127 -11.91 -3.66 18.43
C ALA A 127 -11.55 -2.49 17.49
N THR A 128 -10.97 -1.42 18.02
CA THR A 128 -10.54 -0.22 17.27
C THR A 128 -9.48 -0.49 16.20
N ARG A 129 -8.82 -1.65 16.22
CA ARG A 129 -7.79 -2.04 15.25
C ARG A 129 -8.37 -2.69 13.99
N ALA A 130 -9.65 -3.04 13.96
CA ALA A 130 -10.31 -3.70 12.84
C ALA A 130 -11.18 -2.72 12.05
N GLU A 131 -10.96 -2.63 10.73
CA GLU A 131 -11.76 -1.80 9.80
C GLU A 131 -13.21 -2.28 9.71
N ASN A 132 -13.36 -3.61 9.59
CA ASN A 132 -14.64 -4.30 9.56
C ASN A 132 -14.50 -5.61 10.34
N ALA A 133 -15.61 -6.14 10.86
CA ALA A 133 -15.61 -7.49 11.43
C ALA A 133 -16.97 -8.16 11.28
N TYR A 134 -16.95 -9.49 11.13
CA TYR A 134 -18.10 -10.31 10.80
C TYR A 134 -18.18 -11.56 11.67
N SER A 135 -19.38 -11.95 12.08
CA SER A 135 -19.67 -13.22 12.74
C SER A 135 -20.73 -13.95 11.93
N ASN A 136 -20.38 -15.10 11.34
CA ASN A 136 -21.26 -15.85 10.42
C ASN A 136 -21.90 -14.97 9.33
N ARG A 137 -21.07 -14.08 8.75
CA ARG A 137 -21.39 -13.05 7.73
C ARG A 137 -22.13 -11.81 8.23
N GLU A 138 -22.58 -11.78 9.48
CA GLU A 138 -23.22 -10.59 10.07
C GLU A 138 -22.15 -9.63 10.55
N LYS A 139 -22.24 -8.37 10.11
CA LYS A 139 -21.25 -7.34 10.42
C LYS A 139 -21.47 -6.83 11.85
N TYR A 140 -20.41 -6.79 12.65
CA TYR A 140 -20.46 -6.27 14.03
C TYR A 140 -19.45 -5.14 14.30
N ILE A 141 -18.53 -4.87 13.37
CA ILE A 141 -17.70 -3.65 13.35
C ILE A 141 -17.78 -3.05 11.95
N ASP A 142 -18.07 -1.74 11.86
CA ASP A 142 -18.11 -0.94 10.63
C ASP A 142 -17.46 0.42 10.84
N LEU A 143 -16.31 0.68 10.22
CA LEU A 143 -15.63 1.97 10.31
C LEU A 143 -16.00 2.98 9.22
N ASN A 144 -16.92 2.65 8.29
CA ASN A 144 -17.45 3.64 7.33
C ASN A 144 -18.39 4.68 7.96
N LEU A 145 -18.64 4.62 9.27
CA LEU A 145 -19.46 5.58 10.02
C LEU A 145 -18.66 6.14 11.20
N PRO A 146 -17.95 7.28 11.05
CA PRO A 146 -17.18 7.89 12.13
C PRO A 146 -18.08 8.15 13.36
N GLY A 147 -17.72 7.60 14.51
CA GLY A 147 -18.37 7.92 15.79
C GLY A 147 -19.70 7.20 16.07
N THR A 148 -20.13 6.27 15.23
CA THR A 148 -21.23 5.34 15.54
C THR A 148 -20.74 3.92 15.38
N TYR A 149 -20.21 3.36 16.48
CA TYR A 149 -20.43 1.93 16.72
C TYR A 149 -21.95 1.75 16.62
N ASP A 150 -22.43 0.87 15.74
CA ASP A 150 -23.81 0.43 15.88
C ASP A 150 -23.86 -0.37 17.19
N ASP A 151 -24.16 0.34 18.28
CA ASP A 151 -24.08 -0.09 19.70
C ASP A 151 -25.01 -1.29 19.98
N THR A 152 -25.76 -1.75 18.98
CA THR A 152 -26.62 -2.92 19.06
C THR A 152 -25.91 -4.25 18.77
N ASP A 153 -24.69 -4.27 18.21
CA ASP A 153 -24.02 -5.52 17.78
C ASP A 153 -22.57 -5.75 18.26
N ILE A 154 -21.81 -4.69 18.57
CA ILE A 154 -20.46 -4.83 19.15
C ILE A 154 -20.52 -5.03 20.66
N ASN A 155 -19.88 -6.08 21.19
CA ASN A 155 -19.77 -6.24 22.64
C ASN A 155 -18.42 -5.74 23.15
N ILE A 156 -18.27 -4.44 23.41
CA ILE A 156 -17.02 -3.81 23.90
C ILE A 156 -16.56 -4.32 25.28
N GLU A 157 -17.45 -5.00 26.02
CA GLU A 157 -17.10 -5.67 27.27
C GLU A 157 -16.39 -7.02 27.04
N ASN A 158 -16.44 -7.54 25.81
CA ASN A 158 -15.60 -8.62 25.35
C ASN A 158 -14.38 -8.03 24.62
N VAL A 159 -13.21 -8.64 24.84
CA VAL A 159 -12.03 -8.37 24.01
C VAL A 159 -12.35 -8.58 22.53
N GLY A 160 -11.79 -7.75 21.64
CA GLY A 160 -12.02 -7.76 20.20
C GLY A 160 -13.39 -7.23 19.76
N GLY A 161 -14.23 -6.80 20.71
CA GLY A 161 -15.65 -6.53 20.47
C GLY A 161 -16.44 -7.77 20.08
N TYR A 162 -15.90 -8.98 20.32
CA TYR A 162 -16.43 -10.24 19.79
C TYR A 162 -17.85 -10.55 20.30
N PRO A 163 -18.79 -10.92 19.40
CA PRO A 163 -20.14 -11.33 19.81
C PRO A 163 -20.16 -12.63 20.63
N PHE A 164 -19.27 -13.58 20.31
CA PHE A 164 -19.15 -14.86 21.01
C PHE A 164 -17.73 -15.03 21.56
N MET A 165 -17.66 -15.52 22.80
CA MET A 165 -16.43 -15.92 23.47
C MET A 165 -16.40 -17.45 23.58
N ALA A 166 -15.20 -18.04 23.62
CA ALA A 166 -15.06 -19.48 23.65
C ALA A 166 -14.85 -20.02 25.07
N GLN A 167 -15.26 -21.27 25.28
CA GLN A 167 -14.93 -22.03 26.48
C GLN A 167 -13.42 -22.27 26.55
N MET A 168 -12.76 -21.77 27.60
CA MET A 168 -11.29 -21.87 27.72
C MET A 168 -10.80 -23.21 28.29
N THR A 169 -11.63 -23.88 29.09
CA THR A 169 -11.24 -25.08 29.87
C THR A 169 -12.36 -26.09 29.92
N GLY A 170 -12.03 -27.35 30.18
CA GLY A 170 -13.01 -28.44 30.32
C GLY A 170 -12.93 -29.45 29.16
N PRO A 171 -13.91 -30.36 29.05
CA PRO A 171 -13.87 -31.43 28.06
C PRO A 171 -14.12 -30.96 26.61
N THR A 172 -14.66 -29.75 26.44
CA THR A 172 -15.00 -29.13 25.16
C THR A 172 -14.49 -27.67 25.12
N PRO A 173 -13.16 -27.46 25.15
CA PRO A 173 -12.62 -26.11 24.92
C PRO A 173 -13.04 -25.59 23.53
N TYR A 174 -13.03 -24.29 23.28
CA TYR A 174 -13.43 -23.65 22.01
C TYR A 174 -14.93 -23.64 21.67
N VAL A 175 -15.78 -24.36 22.40
CA VAL A 175 -17.24 -24.27 22.24
C VAL A 175 -17.77 -22.89 22.64
N ALA A 176 -18.72 -22.36 21.87
CA ALA A 176 -19.31 -21.05 22.06
C ALA A 176 -19.98 -20.92 23.43
N ARG A 177 -19.69 -19.80 24.09
CA ARG A 177 -20.37 -19.40 25.32
C ARG A 177 -21.69 -18.72 24.96
N PRO A 178 -22.72 -18.82 25.82
CA PRO A 178 -24.01 -18.18 25.55
C PRO A 178 -23.82 -16.71 25.18
N PHE A 179 -24.44 -16.30 24.07
CA PHE A 179 -24.44 -14.92 23.63
C PHE A 179 -24.88 -14.00 24.79
N THR A 180 -24.09 -12.98 25.07
CA THR A 180 -24.47 -11.88 25.96
C THR A 180 -24.71 -10.64 25.13
N VAL A 181 -25.83 -9.98 25.36
CA VAL A 181 -26.14 -8.69 24.72
C VAL A 181 -24.99 -7.69 24.91
N PRO A 182 -24.75 -6.78 23.95
CA PRO A 182 -23.78 -5.71 24.08
C PRO A 182 -23.88 -4.97 25.42
N GLY A 183 -22.73 -4.72 26.05
CA GLY A 183 -22.63 -4.06 27.37
C GLY A 183 -22.56 -5.02 28.57
N VAL A 184 -22.48 -6.34 28.34
CA VAL A 184 -22.23 -7.34 29.38
C VAL A 184 -21.11 -8.28 28.94
N ALA A 185 -20.06 -8.41 29.76
CA ALA A 185 -18.97 -9.34 29.47
C ALA A 185 -19.47 -10.80 29.47
N SER A 186 -19.18 -11.52 28.38
CA SER A 186 -19.37 -12.97 28.32
C SER A 186 -18.32 -13.67 29.20
N GLY A 187 -18.69 -14.78 29.84
CA GLY A 187 -17.69 -15.68 30.41
C GLY A 187 -16.95 -16.42 29.29
N GLY A 188 -15.63 -16.60 29.39
CA GLY A 188 -14.82 -17.28 28.39
C GLY A 188 -13.60 -16.45 27.97
N GLY A 189 -13.01 -16.81 26.83
CA GLY A 189 -11.85 -16.14 26.25
C GLY A 189 -11.86 -16.18 24.72
N ALA A 190 -11.02 -15.35 24.10
CA ALA A 190 -10.75 -15.35 22.67
C ALA A 190 -9.29 -15.77 22.44
N GLN A 191 -9.08 -16.63 21.45
CA GLN A 191 -7.78 -16.95 20.85
C GLN A 191 -7.91 -16.75 19.35
N ILE A 192 -6.85 -16.31 18.68
CA ILE A 192 -6.82 -16.25 17.22
C ILE A 192 -6.39 -17.61 16.69
N ASP A 193 -7.29 -18.30 16.00
CA ASP A 193 -7.02 -19.64 15.46
C ASP A 193 -6.32 -19.57 14.10
N LEU A 194 -6.68 -18.55 13.30
CA LEU A 194 -6.24 -18.37 11.92
C LEU A 194 -5.85 -16.90 11.71
N ALA A 195 -4.68 -16.67 11.10
CA ALA A 195 -4.40 -15.38 10.48
C ALA A 195 -4.45 -15.52 8.95
N VAL A 196 -5.33 -14.76 8.31
CA VAL A 196 -5.44 -14.74 6.84
C VAL A 196 -4.54 -13.63 6.28
N SER A 197 -3.85 -13.90 5.18
CA SER A 197 -2.83 -13.00 4.66
C SER A 197 -2.73 -13.04 3.14
N ASP A 198 -2.54 -11.86 2.56
CA ASP A 198 -2.32 -11.70 1.11
C ASP A 198 -0.95 -12.23 0.64
N VAL A 199 -0.06 -12.63 1.56
CA VAL A 199 1.28 -13.14 1.27
C VAL A 199 1.67 -14.29 2.21
N PRO A 200 2.75 -15.04 1.96
CA PRO A 200 3.32 -16.01 2.91
C PRO A 200 3.84 -15.35 4.19
N SER A 201 3.83 -16.06 5.32
CA SER A 201 4.19 -15.50 6.63
C SER A 201 5.64 -15.05 6.67
N ALA A 202 6.54 -15.74 5.95
CA ALA A 202 7.93 -15.39 5.79
C ALA A 202 8.16 -13.95 5.29
N TRP A 203 7.22 -13.40 4.52
CA TRP A 203 7.33 -12.04 3.97
C TRP A 203 7.02 -10.97 5.03
N PHE A 204 6.42 -11.32 6.16
CA PHE A 204 6.17 -10.39 7.26
C PHE A 204 7.19 -10.47 8.39
N VAL A 205 8.07 -11.46 8.38
CA VAL A 205 9.02 -11.68 9.48
C VAL A 205 10.23 -10.79 9.30
N ARG A 206 10.34 -9.80 10.17
CA ARG A 206 11.51 -8.94 10.25
C ARG A 206 12.75 -9.71 10.70
N ASN A 207 13.87 -9.49 10.01
CA ASN A 207 15.19 -9.98 10.41
C ASN A 207 16.06 -8.79 10.88
N THR A 208 16.29 -8.71 12.19
CA THR A 208 17.07 -7.61 12.80
C THR A 208 18.58 -7.84 12.77
N VAL A 209 19.06 -8.94 12.19
CA VAL A 209 20.49 -9.19 12.01
C VAL A 209 20.95 -8.52 10.72
N GLY A 210 22.04 -7.75 10.76
CA GLY A 210 22.62 -7.09 9.58
C GLY A 210 22.00 -5.74 9.24
N ALA A 211 22.62 -5.02 8.30
CA ALA A 211 22.20 -3.66 7.91
C ALA A 211 20.96 -3.70 6.99
N PRO A 212 19.92 -2.90 7.28
CA PRO A 212 18.75 -2.81 6.41
C PRO A 212 19.11 -2.20 5.06
N LYS A 213 18.34 -2.54 4.02
CA LYS A 213 18.46 -1.98 2.67
C LYS A 213 17.12 -2.11 1.96
N TRP A 214 16.79 -1.16 1.08
CA TRP A 214 15.53 -1.17 0.34
C TRP A 214 15.29 -2.43 -0.48
N ASN A 215 16.33 -3.18 -0.88
CA ASN A 215 16.19 -4.36 -1.74
C ASN A 215 16.38 -5.70 -1.00
N ARG A 216 16.29 -5.72 0.34
CA ARG A 216 16.35 -6.99 1.09
C ARG A 216 15.16 -7.87 0.74
N LYS A 217 15.41 -9.17 0.68
CA LYS A 217 14.41 -10.20 0.36
C LYS A 217 13.95 -10.91 1.64
N PRO A 218 12.76 -11.55 1.65
CA PRO A 218 12.26 -12.30 2.79
C PRO A 218 13.30 -13.24 3.41
N GLY A 219 13.46 -13.19 4.74
CA GLY A 219 14.43 -13.99 5.49
C GLY A 219 15.87 -13.48 5.47
N ALA A 220 16.27 -12.61 4.54
CA ALA A 220 17.63 -12.09 4.46
C ALA A 220 17.99 -11.17 5.66
N PRO A 221 19.27 -11.11 6.07
CA PRO A 221 19.73 -10.16 7.08
C PRO A 221 19.33 -8.71 6.73
N GLY A 222 18.67 -8.02 7.67
CA GLY A 222 18.21 -6.63 7.56
C GLY A 222 16.82 -6.46 6.94
N TYR A 223 16.16 -7.54 6.50
CA TYR A 223 14.83 -7.50 5.89
C TYR A 223 13.76 -7.00 6.88
N GLY A 224 12.88 -6.12 6.42
CA GLY A 224 11.75 -5.61 7.18
C GLY A 224 12.13 -4.66 8.32
N ASN A 225 13.37 -4.15 8.33
CA ASN A 225 13.94 -3.37 9.44
C ASN A 225 14.53 -2.02 9.01
N SER A 226 13.84 -1.28 8.12
CA SER A 226 14.31 0.02 7.60
C SER A 226 14.69 1.02 8.69
N GLY A 227 14.01 1.00 9.84
CA GLY A 227 14.21 1.97 10.91
C GLY A 227 13.59 3.35 10.61
N LEU A 228 12.90 3.48 9.48
CA LEU A 228 12.26 4.73 9.08
C LEU A 228 11.03 5.01 9.97
N VAL A 229 10.83 6.29 10.27
CA VAL A 229 9.71 6.83 11.04
C VAL A 229 8.83 7.70 10.14
N THR A 230 7.54 7.74 10.43
CA THR A 230 6.60 8.58 9.70
C THR A 230 6.64 10.02 10.22
N LEU A 231 6.27 10.98 9.36
CA LEU A 231 6.23 12.40 9.70
C LEU A 231 4.76 12.87 9.80
N ASN A 232 4.50 13.90 10.58
CA ASN A 232 3.24 14.64 10.52
C ASN A 232 3.29 15.64 9.34
N GLN A 233 2.13 16.22 8.99
CA GLN A 233 2.05 17.21 7.90
C GLN A 233 2.89 18.47 8.16
N ASP A 234 3.25 18.74 9.42
CA ASP A 234 4.13 19.84 9.83
C ASP A 234 5.61 19.45 9.88
N GLY A 235 5.98 18.23 9.45
CA GLY A 235 7.35 17.72 9.47
C GLY A 235 7.81 17.14 10.80
N THR A 236 7.01 17.22 11.88
CA THR A 236 7.37 16.59 13.16
C THR A 236 7.29 15.06 13.09
N THR A 237 8.08 14.34 13.89
CA THR A 237 8.02 12.87 13.89
C THR A 237 6.69 12.35 14.46
N ALA A 238 6.03 11.45 13.74
CA ALA A 238 4.83 10.75 14.18
C ALA A 238 5.17 9.49 15.01
N THR A 239 4.15 8.73 15.44
CA THR A 239 4.35 7.61 16.38
C THR A 239 4.53 6.25 15.71
N THR A 240 4.26 6.17 14.40
CA THR A 240 4.25 4.93 13.63
C THR A 240 5.60 4.67 12.94
N GLY A 241 6.04 3.41 12.94
CA GLY A 241 7.23 2.96 12.20
C GLY A 241 6.87 2.02 11.04
N ALA A 242 7.75 1.96 10.05
CA ALA A 242 7.55 1.15 8.84
C ALA A 242 8.00 -0.32 8.96
N ASN A 243 8.59 -0.70 10.11
CA ASN A 243 9.12 -2.04 10.32
C ASN A 243 8.04 -3.15 10.22
N LEU A 244 8.44 -4.31 9.68
CA LEU A 244 7.61 -5.50 9.62
C LEU A 244 7.50 -6.21 10.99
N LYS A 245 6.75 -7.31 11.03
CA LYS A 245 6.29 -7.93 12.28
C LYS A 245 7.34 -8.87 12.86
N SER A 246 7.23 -9.10 14.17
CA SER A 246 8.05 -10.07 14.90
C SER A 246 7.22 -11.31 15.20
N LEU A 247 7.84 -12.49 15.09
CA LEU A 247 7.24 -13.75 15.53
C LEU A 247 7.29 -13.96 17.05
N GLY A 248 8.00 -13.10 17.79
CA GLY A 248 8.23 -13.29 19.21
C GLY A 248 8.93 -14.63 19.48
N SER A 249 8.21 -15.56 20.09
CA SER A 249 8.72 -16.92 20.41
C SER A 249 8.34 -17.99 19.38
N LEU A 250 7.51 -17.64 18.39
CA LEU A 250 7.12 -18.54 17.32
C LEU A 250 8.22 -18.64 16.25
N ALA A 251 8.21 -19.75 15.51
CA ALA A 251 9.08 -20.00 14.38
C ALA A 251 8.25 -20.34 13.14
N LEU A 252 8.78 -20.04 11.96
CA LEU A 252 8.21 -20.53 10.70
C LEU A 252 8.47 -22.03 10.55
N TYR A 253 7.55 -22.75 9.92
CA TYR A 253 7.77 -24.13 9.55
C TYR A 253 8.94 -24.28 8.57
N ASP A 254 9.89 -25.15 8.91
CA ASP A 254 11.00 -25.54 8.05
C ASP A 254 10.81 -27.01 7.60
N PRO A 255 10.48 -27.27 6.31
CA PRO A 255 10.29 -28.63 5.81
C PRO A 255 11.58 -29.46 5.83
N ALA A 256 12.77 -28.84 5.86
CA ALA A 256 14.03 -29.57 5.97
C ALA A 256 14.30 -30.05 7.40
N ASN A 257 13.69 -29.40 8.40
CA ASN A 257 13.83 -29.71 9.81
C ASN A 257 12.44 -29.74 10.48
N PRO A 258 11.59 -30.73 10.16
CA PRO A 258 10.22 -30.76 10.64
C PRO A 258 10.15 -30.84 12.17
N PRO A 259 9.22 -30.11 12.81
CA PRO A 259 9.09 -30.09 14.26
C PRO A 259 8.52 -31.41 14.78
N PRO A 260 8.76 -31.75 16.07
CA PRO A 260 8.12 -32.89 16.69
C PRO A 260 6.60 -32.67 16.83
N VAL A 261 5.80 -33.74 16.80
CA VAL A 261 4.31 -33.73 16.88
C VAL A 261 3.73 -32.89 18.02
N ASN A 262 4.48 -32.69 19.10
CA ASN A 262 4.04 -31.93 20.27
C ASN A 262 4.53 -30.47 20.29
N ALA A 263 5.15 -29.98 19.22
CA ALA A 263 5.55 -28.58 19.11
C ALA A 263 4.30 -27.68 19.05
N ASP A 264 4.37 -26.54 19.72
CA ASP A 264 3.22 -25.64 19.87
C ASP A 264 3.57 -24.17 19.57
N ASN A 265 4.70 -23.98 18.90
CA ASN A 265 5.32 -22.69 18.60
C ASN A 265 5.71 -22.53 17.12
N VAL A 266 5.12 -23.33 16.22
CA VAL A 266 5.45 -23.32 14.78
C VAL A 266 4.26 -22.82 13.96
N ILE A 267 4.52 -21.86 13.10
CA ILE A 267 3.55 -21.31 12.15
C ILE A 267 3.62 -22.08 10.84
N PHE A 268 2.46 -22.53 10.37
CA PHE A 268 2.27 -23.18 9.07
C PHE A 268 1.48 -22.27 8.14
N ASP A 269 1.94 -22.18 6.89
CA ASP A 269 1.27 -21.47 5.81
C ASP A 269 0.48 -22.46 4.96
N THR A 270 -0.80 -22.16 4.72
CA THR A 270 -1.68 -22.89 3.81
C THR A 270 -2.06 -21.98 2.63
N PRO A 271 -1.38 -22.07 1.47
CA PRO A 271 -1.69 -21.27 0.29
C PRO A 271 -3.02 -21.71 -0.33
N ILE A 272 -3.89 -20.74 -0.65
CA ILE A 272 -5.25 -21.01 -1.16
C ILE A 272 -5.50 -20.42 -2.56
N ALA A 273 -4.93 -19.24 -2.86
CA ALA A 273 -5.18 -18.52 -4.09
C ALA A 273 -4.00 -17.59 -4.43
N VAL A 274 -4.02 -17.09 -5.65
CA VAL A 274 -3.18 -16.00 -6.14
C VAL A 274 -4.09 -14.81 -6.40
N VAL A 275 -3.74 -13.66 -5.82
CA VAL A 275 -4.48 -12.41 -6.00
C VAL A 275 -3.57 -11.38 -6.66
N PRO A 276 -3.87 -10.92 -7.88
CA PRO A 276 -3.09 -9.85 -8.49
C PRO A 276 -3.35 -8.52 -7.77
N VAL A 277 -2.28 -7.78 -7.49
CA VAL A 277 -2.37 -6.45 -6.87
C VAL A 277 -2.22 -5.39 -7.94
N ALA A 278 -3.30 -4.68 -8.23
CA ALA A 278 -3.33 -3.62 -9.24
C ALA A 278 -2.67 -2.33 -8.73
N ALA A 279 -1.90 -1.67 -9.60
CA ALA A 279 -1.51 -0.27 -9.42
C ALA A 279 -2.70 0.62 -9.78
N VAL A 280 -3.46 1.07 -8.77
CA VAL A 280 -4.66 1.90 -8.94
C VAL A 280 -4.23 3.35 -9.16
N VAL A 281 -4.82 4.03 -10.13
CA VAL A 281 -4.41 5.37 -10.58
C VAL A 281 -5.62 6.28 -10.77
N SER A 282 -5.47 7.53 -10.34
CA SER A 282 -6.43 8.59 -10.66
C SER A 282 -6.26 9.03 -12.12
N PHE A 283 -7.36 9.28 -12.82
CA PHE A 283 -7.30 9.77 -14.21
C PHE A 283 -6.50 11.09 -14.34
N GLY A 284 -6.49 11.91 -13.28
CA GLY A 284 -5.75 13.17 -13.20
C GLY A 284 -4.23 13.04 -13.37
N VAL A 285 -3.68 11.86 -13.11
CA VAL A 285 -2.25 11.60 -13.23
C VAL A 285 -1.79 11.71 -14.69
N GLY A 286 -2.64 11.30 -15.65
CA GLY A 286 -2.32 11.34 -17.08
C GLY A 286 -1.52 10.13 -17.61
N TYR A 287 -1.16 9.17 -16.75
CA TYR A 287 -0.53 7.91 -17.17
C TYR A 287 -1.57 6.80 -17.36
N THR A 288 -1.42 6.03 -18.45
CA THR A 288 -2.19 4.79 -18.68
C THR A 288 -1.38 3.53 -18.43
N GLU A 289 -0.05 3.68 -18.42
CA GLU A 289 0.91 2.60 -18.28
C GLU A 289 2.19 3.11 -17.58
N MET A 290 2.91 2.22 -16.90
CA MET A 290 4.11 2.56 -16.14
C MET A 290 5.04 1.35 -15.95
N GLU A 291 6.34 1.60 -15.89
CA GLU A 291 7.34 0.58 -15.55
C GLU A 291 7.28 0.22 -14.06
N ALA A 292 7.47 -1.05 -13.73
CA ALA A 292 7.51 -1.54 -12.35
C ALA A 292 8.63 -0.85 -11.55
N SER A 293 9.74 -0.48 -12.19
CA SER A 293 10.84 0.24 -11.56
C SER A 293 10.49 1.69 -11.22
N ASN A 294 9.57 2.32 -11.97
CA ASN A 294 9.01 3.63 -11.62
C ASN A 294 8.04 3.53 -10.44
N LEU A 295 7.19 2.49 -10.43
CA LEU A 295 6.35 2.19 -9.26
C LEU A 295 7.20 1.89 -8.01
N ARG A 296 8.35 1.23 -8.17
CA ARG A 296 9.30 0.96 -7.08
C ARG A 296 9.88 2.26 -6.52
N TYR A 297 10.33 3.16 -7.39
CA TYR A 297 10.81 4.49 -6.99
C TYR A 297 9.72 5.25 -6.23
N LEU A 298 8.53 5.34 -6.82
CA LEU A 298 7.38 6.04 -6.23
C LEU A 298 7.06 5.53 -4.82
N GLN A 299 7.03 4.22 -4.63
CA GLN A 299 6.75 3.62 -3.31
C GLN A 299 7.88 3.85 -2.31
N ALA A 300 9.13 3.97 -2.75
CA ALA A 300 10.28 4.13 -1.88
C ALA A 300 10.57 5.60 -1.50
N THR A 301 10.25 6.55 -2.39
CA THR A 301 10.68 7.95 -2.26
C THR A 301 9.55 8.99 -2.38
N GLY A 302 8.32 8.58 -2.75
CA GLY A 302 7.23 9.51 -3.09
C GLY A 302 7.34 10.09 -4.51
N ARG A 303 8.41 9.81 -5.25
CA ARG A 303 8.69 10.41 -6.57
C ARG A 303 9.07 9.37 -7.63
N LEU A 304 8.80 9.67 -8.91
CA LEU A 304 9.24 8.83 -10.03
C LEU A 304 10.74 8.95 -10.29
N LYS A 305 11.31 8.05 -11.12
CA LYS A 305 12.71 8.14 -11.56
C LYS A 305 13.02 9.44 -12.31
N SER A 306 12.02 10.03 -12.96
CA SER A 306 12.12 11.33 -13.62
C SER A 306 12.25 12.50 -12.66
N GLY A 307 12.03 12.29 -11.36
CA GLY A 307 11.89 13.33 -10.34
C GLY A 307 10.44 13.82 -10.17
N GLU A 308 9.51 13.41 -11.06
CA GLU A 308 8.10 13.81 -10.99
C GLU A 308 7.47 13.42 -9.65
N ASN A 309 6.83 14.41 -9.01
CA ASN A 309 6.25 14.29 -7.69
C ASN A 309 4.75 13.99 -7.75
N LEU A 310 4.43 12.70 -7.82
CA LEU A 310 3.05 12.21 -7.76
C LEU A 310 2.68 11.85 -6.33
N MET A 311 1.40 11.64 -6.06
CA MET A 311 0.96 11.28 -4.72
C MET A 311 0.93 9.75 -4.53
N ALA A 312 1.94 9.23 -3.85
CA ALA A 312 2.09 7.81 -3.55
C ALA A 312 1.23 7.40 -2.33
N VAL A 313 0.02 6.90 -2.60
CA VAL A 313 -0.90 6.43 -1.55
C VAL A 313 -0.46 5.05 -1.06
N THR A 314 -0.13 4.94 0.24
CA THR A 314 0.42 3.71 0.83
C THR A 314 -0.45 3.15 1.94
N ARG A 315 -0.38 1.81 2.13
CA ARG A 315 -0.97 1.12 3.29
C ARG A 315 0.02 1.08 4.46
N ASP A 316 -0.49 0.82 5.66
CA ASP A 316 0.37 0.56 6.82
C ASP A 316 1.28 -0.67 6.62
N SER A 317 2.40 -0.72 7.35
CA SER A 317 3.38 -1.82 7.29
C SER A 317 2.81 -3.20 7.68
N GLY A 318 1.62 -3.25 8.27
CA GLY A 318 0.85 -4.47 8.53
C GLY A 318 -0.04 -4.94 7.37
N SER A 319 -0.01 -4.31 6.19
CA SER A 319 -0.81 -4.70 5.02
C SER A 319 -0.13 -5.76 4.17
N GLY A 320 -0.86 -6.83 3.82
CA GLY A 320 -0.36 -7.85 2.88
C GLY A 320 -0.46 -7.38 1.44
N THR A 321 -1.44 -6.55 1.10
CA THR A 321 -1.49 -5.90 -0.21
C THR A 321 -0.25 -5.04 -0.47
N ARG A 322 0.22 -4.26 0.54
CA ARG A 322 1.49 -3.53 0.47
C ARG A 322 2.66 -4.47 0.28
N ASN A 323 2.70 -5.55 1.06
CA ASN A 323 3.77 -6.51 0.99
C ASN A 323 3.83 -7.20 -0.37
N GLY A 324 2.71 -7.71 -0.89
CA GLY A 324 2.58 -8.32 -2.20
C GLY A 324 2.99 -7.35 -3.31
N PHE A 325 2.52 -6.09 -3.26
CA PHE A 325 2.91 -5.07 -4.22
C PHE A 325 4.42 -4.79 -4.17
N GLN A 326 4.94 -4.38 -3.02
CA GLN A 326 6.32 -3.92 -2.86
C GLN A 326 7.34 -5.06 -3.03
N SER A 327 7.07 -6.24 -2.47
CA SER A 327 7.92 -7.42 -2.65
C SER A 327 7.98 -7.83 -4.11
N SER A 328 6.85 -7.81 -4.84
CA SER A 328 6.83 -8.06 -6.29
C SER A 328 7.62 -7.01 -7.07
N LEU A 329 7.75 -5.78 -6.57
CA LEU A 329 8.61 -4.75 -7.18
C LEU A 329 10.10 -4.92 -6.82
N GLY A 330 10.43 -5.83 -5.89
CA GLY A 330 11.77 -5.98 -5.35
C GLY A 330 12.13 -4.96 -4.27
N LEU A 331 11.12 -4.31 -3.68
CA LEU A 331 11.23 -3.38 -2.57
C LEU A 331 10.90 -4.12 -1.26
N ASP A 332 11.83 -4.09 -0.31
CA ASP A 332 11.59 -4.44 1.09
C ASP A 332 10.43 -3.59 1.59
N PRO A 333 9.29 -4.19 2.00
CA PRO A 333 8.11 -3.41 2.29
C PRO A 333 8.28 -2.42 3.45
N SER A 334 9.29 -2.58 4.31
CA SER A 334 9.61 -1.59 5.35
C SER A 334 10.19 -0.28 4.82
N TRP A 335 10.61 -0.25 3.56
CA TRP A 335 11.09 0.94 2.85
C TRP A 335 10.03 1.61 1.99
N GLY A 336 8.86 0.98 1.82
CA GLY A 336 7.80 1.49 0.97
C GLY A 336 6.93 2.56 1.63
N GLN A 337 7.51 3.73 1.85
CA GLN A 337 6.91 4.85 2.59
C GLN A 337 5.95 5.71 1.75
N GLY A 338 6.16 5.80 0.43
CA GLY A 338 5.51 6.79 -0.42
C GLY A 338 5.73 8.19 0.15
N GLU A 339 4.64 8.93 0.38
CA GLU A 339 4.67 10.27 1.00
C GLU A 339 5.14 10.29 2.47
N ASN A 340 5.05 9.15 3.18
CA ASN A 340 5.45 9.01 4.59
C ASN A 340 4.74 9.93 5.61
N VAL A 341 3.54 10.45 5.30
CA VAL A 341 2.82 11.40 6.17
C VAL A 341 1.65 10.78 6.94
N GLY A 342 1.65 11.00 8.25
CA GLY A 342 0.61 10.63 9.20
C GLY A 342 0.83 9.28 9.88
N ASP A 343 0.21 9.11 11.05
CA ASP A 343 0.07 7.79 11.69
C ASP A 343 -0.89 6.88 10.92
N LYS A 344 -0.95 5.60 11.31
CA LYS A 344 -1.91 4.64 10.76
C LYS A 344 -3.33 5.20 10.81
N ASP A 345 -3.94 5.33 9.63
CA ASP A 345 -5.30 5.79 9.45
C ASP A 345 -6.26 4.59 9.44
N SER A 346 -7.12 4.49 10.46
CA SER A 346 -8.15 3.46 10.52
C SER A 346 -9.46 3.98 11.08
N ALA A 347 -9.60 5.27 11.36
CA ALA A 347 -10.70 5.77 12.20
C ALA A 347 -11.79 6.52 11.42
N THR A 348 -11.43 7.27 10.38
CA THR A 348 -12.38 8.14 9.65
C THR A 348 -11.99 8.27 8.18
N ASN A 349 -12.99 8.46 7.30
CA ASN A 349 -12.77 8.77 5.88
C ASN A 349 -12.25 10.20 5.65
N GLU A 350 -12.23 11.05 6.68
CA GLU A 350 -11.88 12.46 6.59
C GLU A 350 -10.47 12.66 6.01
N PHE A 351 -9.53 11.81 6.40
CA PHE A 351 -8.14 11.86 5.92
C PHE A 351 -7.96 11.36 4.49
N CYS A 352 -9.01 10.83 3.84
CA CYS A 352 -8.99 10.39 2.45
C CYS A 352 -9.45 11.48 1.47
N PHE A 353 -10.06 12.55 1.96
CA PHE A 353 -10.59 13.64 1.14
C PHE A 353 -9.63 14.83 1.16
N PRO A 354 -9.41 15.50 0.02
CA PRO A 354 -8.65 16.74 0.01
C PRO A 354 -9.20 17.73 1.02
N GLY A 355 -8.30 18.32 1.81
CA GLY A 355 -8.63 19.13 2.97
C GLY A 355 -7.43 19.32 3.90
N THR A 356 -7.59 20.15 4.93
CA THR A 356 -6.49 20.51 5.85
C THR A 356 -5.91 19.32 6.62
N THR A 357 -6.65 18.24 6.79
CA THR A 357 -6.23 17.02 7.51
C THR A 357 -5.84 15.87 6.58
N TYR A 358 -5.76 16.09 5.26
CA TYR A 358 -5.48 15.05 4.28
C TYR A 358 -4.20 14.27 4.58
N ARG A 359 -4.28 12.93 4.50
CA ARG A 359 -3.12 12.04 4.71
C ARG A 359 -3.11 10.97 3.63
N PRO A 360 -2.08 10.90 2.77
CA PRO A 360 -2.00 9.90 1.72
C PRO A 360 -1.42 8.55 2.18
N SER A 361 -0.66 8.54 3.28
CA SER A 361 0.11 7.35 3.71
C SER A 361 -0.56 6.57 4.85
N ASN A 362 -0.03 5.37 5.09
CA ASN A 362 -0.38 4.52 6.25
C ASN A 362 -1.86 4.16 6.37
N LYS A 363 -2.55 3.96 5.23
CA LYS A 363 -3.94 3.54 5.19
C LYS A 363 -4.12 2.14 5.79
N GLY A 364 -5.03 2.00 6.75
CA GLY A 364 -5.30 0.73 7.43
C GLY A 364 -5.99 -0.31 6.54
N GLY A 365 -6.73 0.13 5.52
CA GLY A 365 -7.57 -0.70 4.66
C GLY A 365 -7.36 -0.44 3.17
N SER A 366 -7.61 -1.44 2.32
CA SER A 366 -7.60 -1.25 0.85
C SER A 366 -8.69 -0.29 0.40
N GLY A 367 -9.84 -0.28 1.10
CA GLY A 367 -10.93 0.65 0.82
C GLY A 367 -10.53 2.12 1.02
N LEU A 368 -9.68 2.41 2.01
CA LEU A 368 -9.17 3.77 2.25
C LEU A 368 -8.17 4.20 1.18
N VAL A 369 -7.33 3.28 0.65
CA VAL A 369 -6.46 3.57 -0.49
C VAL A 369 -7.29 3.87 -1.74
N GLU A 370 -8.28 3.03 -2.03
CA GLU A 370 -9.23 3.23 -3.13
C GLU A 370 -9.87 4.61 -3.01
N LEU A 371 -10.44 4.93 -1.85
CA LEU A 371 -11.10 6.21 -1.60
C LEU A 371 -10.14 7.41 -1.75
N THR A 372 -8.92 7.31 -1.26
CA THR A 372 -7.92 8.38 -1.42
C THR A 372 -7.54 8.58 -2.88
N VAL A 373 -7.28 7.50 -3.64
CA VAL A 373 -6.94 7.60 -5.07
C VAL A 373 -8.11 8.16 -5.89
N GLU A 374 -9.35 7.80 -5.56
CA GLU A 374 -10.56 8.33 -6.23
C GLU A 374 -10.73 9.85 -6.05
N ASN A 375 -10.27 10.41 -4.92
CA ASN A 375 -10.47 11.82 -4.58
C ASN A 375 -9.21 12.68 -4.70
N THR A 376 -8.06 12.11 -5.08
CA THR A 376 -6.82 12.85 -5.30
C THR A 376 -6.41 12.72 -6.76
N ARG A 377 -6.26 13.85 -7.45
CA ARG A 377 -6.05 13.85 -8.91
C ARG A 377 -4.64 13.39 -9.33
N LEU A 378 -3.63 13.54 -8.46
CA LEU A 378 -2.25 13.07 -8.70
C LEU A 378 -1.93 11.70 -8.09
N ALA A 379 -2.94 10.97 -7.59
CA ALA A 379 -2.69 9.78 -6.79
C ALA A 379 -2.46 8.50 -7.60
N ILE A 380 -1.46 7.73 -7.17
CA ILE A 380 -1.26 6.32 -7.49
C ILE A 380 -1.21 5.55 -6.17
N GLY A 381 -1.94 4.45 -6.09
CA GLY A 381 -1.95 3.53 -4.96
C GLY A 381 -1.96 2.07 -5.42
N HIS A 382 -2.30 1.17 -4.50
CA HIS A 382 -2.39 -0.26 -4.79
C HIS A 382 -3.57 -0.92 -4.08
N SER A 383 -4.28 -1.79 -4.79
CA SER A 383 -5.39 -2.60 -4.24
C SER A 383 -5.49 -3.94 -4.97
N GLY A 384 -6.20 -4.90 -4.37
CA GLY A 384 -6.52 -6.17 -5.05
C GLY A 384 -7.36 -5.91 -6.30
N ALA A 385 -6.95 -6.49 -7.43
CA ALA A 385 -7.63 -6.26 -8.70
C ALA A 385 -9.08 -6.79 -8.69
N GLU A 386 -9.36 -7.88 -7.96
CA GLU A 386 -10.69 -8.49 -7.84
C GLU A 386 -11.75 -7.50 -7.33
N ARG A 387 -11.35 -6.46 -6.61
CA ARG A 387 -12.26 -5.43 -6.09
C ARG A 387 -12.67 -4.41 -7.14
N GLY A 388 -11.87 -4.24 -8.19
CA GLY A 388 -12.03 -3.20 -9.20
C GLY A 388 -13.38 -3.22 -9.91
N PRO A 389 -13.80 -4.33 -10.54
CA PRO A 389 -15.00 -4.36 -11.37
C PRO A 389 -16.28 -3.95 -10.63
N GLY A 390 -16.37 -4.24 -9.32
CA GLY A 390 -17.51 -3.86 -8.49
C GLY A 390 -17.38 -2.51 -7.77
N ARG A 391 -16.21 -1.85 -7.83
CA ARG A 391 -15.89 -0.64 -7.05
C ARG A 391 -15.31 0.47 -7.92
N TRP A 392 -14.00 0.66 -7.89
CA TRP A 392 -13.32 1.82 -8.46
C TRP A 392 -13.23 1.78 -9.98
N LEU A 393 -13.00 0.59 -10.56
CA LEU A 393 -12.82 0.39 -12.01
C LEU A 393 -14.15 0.43 -12.75
N GLY A 394 -15.08 -0.47 -12.38
CA GLY A 394 -16.34 -0.62 -13.10
C GLY A 394 -17.26 0.60 -13.03
N ASN A 395 -17.11 1.43 -11.99
CA ASN A 395 -17.85 2.69 -11.85
C ASN A 395 -17.10 3.90 -12.43
N VAL A 396 -15.89 3.69 -12.99
CA VAL A 396 -15.05 4.74 -13.58
C VAL A 396 -14.77 5.84 -12.54
N ARG A 397 -14.36 5.44 -11.34
CA ARG A 397 -13.94 6.36 -10.27
C ARG A 397 -12.42 6.53 -10.27
N ALA A 398 -11.71 5.42 -10.47
CA ALA A 398 -10.29 5.36 -10.74
C ALA A 398 -10.02 4.31 -11.83
N GLU A 399 -8.76 4.15 -12.20
CA GLU A 399 -8.29 3.17 -13.17
C GLU A 399 -7.13 2.35 -12.58
N CYS A 400 -6.57 1.40 -13.33
CA CYS A 400 -5.33 0.72 -13.05
C CYS A 400 -4.35 0.88 -14.21
N LEU A 401 -3.06 0.94 -13.91
CA LEU A 401 -2.02 1.07 -14.92
C LEU A 401 -1.75 -0.27 -15.60
N GLY A 402 -1.46 -0.22 -16.91
CA GLY A 402 -0.66 -1.29 -17.53
C GLY A 402 0.75 -1.23 -16.95
N VAL A 403 1.27 -2.35 -16.46
CA VAL A 403 2.60 -2.41 -15.86
C VAL A 403 3.55 -3.23 -16.71
N LYS A 404 4.67 -2.62 -17.07
CA LYS A 404 5.79 -3.30 -17.70
C LYS A 404 6.72 -3.78 -16.60
N TYR A 405 6.84 -5.10 -16.46
CA TYR A 405 7.53 -5.70 -15.33
C TYR A 405 9.04 -5.77 -15.58
N ASP A 406 9.77 -4.68 -15.33
CA ASP A 406 11.20 -4.43 -15.59
C ASP A 406 12.08 -4.52 -14.34
N VAL A 407 11.61 -5.26 -13.32
CA VAL A 407 12.28 -5.40 -12.02
C VAL A 407 12.58 -6.85 -11.64
N ALA A 408 12.28 -7.78 -12.55
CA ALA A 408 12.70 -9.16 -12.40
C ALA A 408 14.23 -9.19 -12.33
N ALA A 409 14.78 -9.90 -11.35
CA ALA A 409 16.21 -10.09 -11.29
C ALA A 409 16.61 -11.00 -12.45
N CYS A 410 17.49 -10.56 -13.34
CA CYS A 410 18.36 -11.51 -14.02
C CYS A 410 19.49 -11.82 -13.06
N ASP A 411 19.70 -13.10 -12.79
CA ASP A 411 20.99 -13.52 -12.31
C ASP A 411 22.01 -13.22 -13.42
N GLY A 412 22.87 -12.22 -13.21
CA GLY A 412 23.92 -11.85 -14.14
C GLY A 412 23.70 -10.59 -14.97
N ASP A 413 22.56 -9.92 -14.84
CA ASP A 413 22.36 -8.55 -15.37
C ASP A 413 22.91 -7.58 -14.32
N THR A 414 24.08 -7.06 -14.61
CA THR A 414 24.88 -6.21 -13.74
C THR A 414 24.68 -4.72 -13.97
N ASP A 415 24.11 -4.30 -15.11
CA ASP A 415 23.74 -2.90 -15.36
C ASP A 415 22.24 -2.63 -15.29
N ALA A 416 21.45 -3.67 -15.05
CA ALA A 416 20.01 -3.66 -14.86
C ALA A 416 19.25 -3.15 -16.09
N ASP A 417 19.78 -3.37 -17.30
CA ASP A 417 19.11 -3.02 -18.56
C ASP A 417 18.11 -4.11 -19.03
N GLY A 418 18.13 -5.26 -18.34
CA GLY A 418 17.15 -6.32 -18.47
C GLY A 418 17.47 -7.37 -19.53
N ASP A 419 18.68 -7.39 -20.06
CA ASP A 419 19.25 -8.62 -20.59
C ASP A 419 20.54 -8.99 -19.88
N VAL A 420 21.03 -10.21 -20.11
CA VAL A 420 22.36 -10.61 -19.66
C VAL A 420 23.24 -10.67 -20.89
N ASP A 421 24.02 -9.64 -21.14
CA ASP A 421 24.74 -9.50 -22.39
C ASP A 421 26.23 -9.18 -22.21
N LEU A 422 26.85 -8.65 -23.28
CA LEU A 422 28.26 -8.32 -23.26
C LEU A 422 28.59 -7.17 -22.30
N ALA A 423 27.67 -6.23 -22.09
CA ALA A 423 27.80 -5.17 -21.11
C ALA A 423 27.96 -5.76 -19.71
N ASP A 424 27.18 -6.79 -19.39
CA ASP A 424 27.27 -7.44 -18.08
C ASP A 424 28.54 -8.22 -17.84
N LEU A 425 28.90 -8.98 -18.87
CA LEU A 425 30.15 -9.71 -18.85
C LEU A 425 31.32 -8.73 -18.69
N ASN A 426 31.27 -7.57 -19.36
CA ASN A 426 32.29 -6.55 -19.22
C ASN A 426 32.32 -5.98 -17.80
N ASN A 427 31.17 -5.71 -17.17
CA ASN A 427 31.09 -5.21 -15.80
C ASN A 427 31.77 -6.16 -14.80
N VAL A 428 31.45 -7.46 -14.84
CA VAL A 428 32.15 -8.46 -13.99
C VAL A 428 33.64 -8.52 -14.32
N LEU A 429 34.02 -8.53 -15.60
CA LEU A 429 35.42 -8.61 -16.00
C LEU A 429 36.23 -7.38 -15.58
N PHE A 430 35.63 -6.18 -15.59
CA PHE A 430 36.28 -4.95 -15.15
C PHE A 430 36.51 -4.92 -13.64
N ALA A 431 35.59 -5.49 -12.87
CA ALA A 431 35.67 -5.52 -11.41
C ALA A 431 36.34 -6.80 -10.85
N PHE A 432 36.75 -7.75 -11.71
CA PHE A 432 37.22 -9.07 -11.30
C PHE A 432 38.44 -9.02 -10.34
N GLY A 433 38.33 -9.72 -9.22
CA GLY A 433 39.35 -9.83 -8.18
C GLY A 433 39.29 -8.73 -7.11
N THR A 434 38.24 -7.89 -7.10
CA THR A 434 37.99 -6.93 -6.02
C THR A 434 37.46 -7.64 -4.77
N VAL A 435 37.87 -7.18 -3.57
CA VAL A 435 37.61 -7.85 -2.28
C VAL A 435 37.27 -6.81 -1.20
N GLY A 436 36.29 -7.10 -0.35
CA GLY A 436 36.05 -6.37 0.90
C GLY A 436 35.25 -5.07 0.76
N ASN A 437 34.43 -4.94 -0.29
CA ASN A 437 33.75 -3.69 -0.61
C ASN A 437 32.28 -3.68 -0.10
N PRO A 438 31.75 -2.58 0.45
CA PRO A 438 30.33 -2.48 0.73
C PRO A 438 29.58 -2.38 -0.60
N LYS A 439 28.82 -3.43 -0.96
CA LYS A 439 27.69 -3.44 -1.90
C LYS A 439 27.62 -2.27 -2.91
N GLY A 440 27.98 -2.50 -4.17
CA GLY A 440 27.58 -1.57 -5.25
C GLY A 440 28.55 -1.32 -6.41
N MET A 441 29.52 -2.21 -6.68
CA MET A 441 30.15 -2.21 -8.00
C MET A 441 29.31 -3.02 -8.97
N ASN A 442 29.21 -2.55 -10.23
CA ASN A 442 28.76 -3.38 -11.35
C ASN A 442 29.72 -4.57 -11.44
N GLY A 443 29.23 -5.78 -11.12
CA GLY A 443 30.01 -7.02 -11.22
C GLY A 443 29.96 -7.98 -10.02
N ASP A 444 29.60 -7.54 -8.81
CA ASP A 444 29.37 -8.44 -7.65
C ASP A 444 27.91 -8.92 -7.68
N VAL A 445 27.66 -9.93 -8.52
CA VAL A 445 26.32 -10.47 -8.79
C VAL A 445 25.81 -11.29 -7.61
N THR A 446 26.70 -11.96 -6.87
CA THR A 446 26.35 -12.76 -5.68
C THR A 446 26.08 -11.89 -4.45
N GLY A 447 26.57 -10.65 -4.43
CA GLY A 447 26.44 -9.71 -3.33
C GLY A 447 27.24 -10.10 -2.10
N ASP A 448 28.29 -10.91 -2.27
CA ASP A 448 29.10 -11.46 -1.18
C ASP A 448 30.27 -10.54 -0.77
N GLY A 449 30.43 -9.42 -1.47
CA GLY A 449 31.45 -8.39 -1.23
C GLY A 449 32.76 -8.62 -2.00
N ASN A 450 32.79 -9.64 -2.87
CA ASN A 450 33.89 -9.92 -3.78
C ASN A 450 33.36 -10.03 -5.21
N VAL A 451 34.18 -9.66 -6.19
CA VAL A 451 33.90 -9.99 -7.60
C VAL A 451 34.83 -11.11 -8.01
N ASP A 452 34.32 -12.31 -8.12
CA ASP A 452 35.11 -13.49 -8.39
C ASP A 452 34.48 -14.46 -9.41
N LEU A 453 34.96 -15.69 -9.43
CA LEU A 453 34.51 -16.69 -10.38
C LEU A 453 33.03 -17.04 -10.20
N ALA A 454 32.45 -16.85 -9.01
CA ALA A 454 31.04 -17.08 -8.73
C ALA A 454 30.18 -16.09 -9.52
N ASP A 455 30.52 -14.79 -9.50
CA ASP A 455 29.80 -13.76 -10.26
C ASP A 455 29.93 -13.98 -11.77
N LEU A 456 31.15 -14.27 -12.23
CA LEU A 456 31.40 -14.55 -13.65
C LEU A 456 30.63 -15.77 -14.13
N ASN A 457 30.53 -16.82 -13.32
CA ASN A 457 29.76 -18.00 -13.67
C ASN A 457 28.27 -17.70 -13.76
N ILE A 458 27.75 -16.79 -12.94
CA ILE A 458 26.34 -16.39 -13.02
C ILE A 458 26.06 -15.66 -14.34
N VAL A 459 26.87 -14.66 -14.71
CA VAL A 459 26.72 -13.94 -15.98
C VAL A 459 26.85 -14.89 -17.18
N LEU A 460 27.85 -15.77 -17.18
CA LEU A 460 28.04 -16.70 -18.29
C LEU A 460 26.94 -17.77 -18.40
N PHE A 461 26.31 -18.15 -17.29
CA PHE A 461 25.24 -19.15 -17.29
C PHE A 461 23.96 -18.60 -17.91
N ASN A 462 23.70 -17.31 -17.69
CA ASN A 462 22.50 -16.62 -18.18
C ASN A 462 22.75 -15.76 -19.43
N PHE A 463 23.95 -15.83 -20.02
CA PHE A 463 24.32 -14.99 -21.17
C PHE A 463 23.40 -15.18 -22.37
N GLY A 464 22.77 -14.10 -22.82
CA GLY A 464 21.79 -14.03 -23.90
C GLY A 464 20.33 -14.16 -23.44
N ASP A 465 20.08 -14.26 -22.14
CA ASP A 465 18.72 -14.28 -21.60
C ASP A 465 18.10 -12.89 -21.58
N LEU A 466 16.83 -12.81 -21.98
CA LEU A 466 15.95 -11.66 -21.76
C LEU A 466 15.10 -11.96 -20.54
N CYS A 467 15.24 -11.17 -19.46
CA CYS A 467 14.72 -11.59 -18.16
C CYS A 467 13.41 -10.92 -17.75
N TRP A 468 12.84 -10.07 -18.60
CA TRP A 468 11.66 -9.29 -18.23
C TRP A 468 10.61 -9.19 -19.31
N ASN A 469 9.43 -8.79 -18.86
CA ASN A 469 8.29 -8.49 -19.70
C ASN A 469 8.51 -7.12 -20.38
N ASN A 470 8.90 -7.11 -21.67
CA ASN A 470 9.00 -5.87 -22.44
C ASN A 470 7.63 -5.32 -22.92
N THR A 471 6.52 -5.84 -22.39
CA THR A 471 5.17 -5.40 -22.71
C THR A 471 4.43 -4.96 -21.45
N TYR A 472 3.55 -3.97 -21.61
CA TYR A 472 2.68 -3.54 -20.52
C TYR A 472 1.54 -4.55 -20.36
N ALA A 473 1.42 -5.12 -19.16
CA ALA A 473 0.35 -6.05 -18.81
C ALA A 473 -0.57 -5.42 -17.76
N ARG A 474 -1.86 -5.68 -17.89
CA ARG A 474 -2.89 -5.33 -16.89
C ARG A 474 -3.32 -6.61 -16.17
N PRO A 475 -3.92 -6.55 -14.96
CA PRO A 475 -4.33 -7.75 -14.22
C PRO A 475 -5.61 -8.41 -14.79
N SER A 476 -5.69 -8.55 -16.12
CA SER A 476 -6.70 -9.38 -16.78
C SER A 476 -6.44 -10.85 -16.47
N ILE A 477 -7.50 -11.68 -16.50
CA ILE A 477 -7.34 -13.09 -16.19
C ILE A 477 -6.37 -13.82 -17.13
N ASP A 478 -6.28 -13.36 -18.39
CA ASP A 478 -5.32 -13.88 -19.37
C ASP A 478 -3.88 -13.63 -18.93
N ASN A 479 -3.54 -12.40 -18.58
CA ASN A 479 -2.20 -12.03 -18.12
C ASN A 479 -1.84 -12.64 -16.75
N VAL A 480 -2.84 -12.94 -15.91
CA VAL A 480 -2.65 -13.57 -14.59
C VAL A 480 -2.44 -15.08 -14.73
N CYS A 481 -3.17 -15.75 -15.63
CA CYS A 481 -2.97 -17.18 -15.90
C CYS A 481 -1.68 -17.41 -16.70
N HIS A 482 -1.46 -16.60 -17.73
CA HIS A 482 -0.26 -16.61 -18.57
C HIS A 482 0.79 -15.62 -18.06
N ASN A 483 1.11 -15.72 -16.76
CA ASN A 483 2.03 -14.84 -16.04
C ASN A 483 3.52 -15.17 -16.28
N GLY A 484 3.87 -15.61 -17.49
CA GLY A 484 5.24 -15.72 -17.94
C GLY A 484 5.78 -14.38 -18.49
N ILE A 485 6.67 -14.46 -19.46
CA ILE A 485 7.08 -13.28 -20.25
C ILE A 485 5.84 -12.71 -20.95
N GLY A 486 5.55 -11.43 -20.74
CA GLY A 486 4.34 -10.79 -21.29
C GLY A 486 3.18 -10.66 -20.30
N GLY A 487 3.18 -11.43 -19.22
CA GLY A 487 2.07 -11.47 -18.26
C GLY A 487 2.17 -10.48 -17.09
N TYR A 488 1.20 -10.57 -16.17
CA TYR A 488 1.10 -9.70 -14.99
C TYR A 488 1.70 -10.37 -13.75
N ASN A 489 2.74 -9.75 -13.18
CA ASN A 489 3.61 -10.39 -12.18
C ASN A 489 3.60 -9.73 -10.80
N ILE A 490 2.70 -8.77 -10.57
CA ILE A 490 2.49 -8.17 -9.25
C ILE A 490 1.39 -8.96 -8.53
N LEU A 491 1.80 -9.91 -7.70
CA LEU A 491 0.92 -10.95 -7.14
C LEU A 491 1.01 -11.00 -5.61
N GLY A 492 -0.05 -11.52 -5.00
CA GLY A 492 -0.13 -11.88 -3.58
C GLY A 492 -0.47 -13.38 -3.44
N PRO A 493 0.44 -14.21 -2.91
CA PRO A 493 0.15 -15.61 -2.59
C PRO A 493 -0.69 -15.70 -1.31
N GLU A 494 -2.01 -15.67 -1.46
CA GLU A 494 -2.95 -15.69 -0.35
C GLU A 494 -2.80 -16.97 0.47
N SER A 495 -2.65 -16.82 1.79
CA SER A 495 -2.33 -17.90 2.72
C SER A 495 -3.07 -17.76 4.05
N PHE A 496 -3.48 -18.90 4.61
CA PHE A 496 -3.85 -18.99 6.03
C PHE A 496 -2.64 -19.40 6.86
N TYR A 497 -2.38 -18.65 7.92
CA TYR A 497 -1.37 -18.97 8.94
C TYR A 497 -2.05 -19.63 10.13
N THR A 498 -1.43 -20.70 10.61
CA THR A 498 -1.92 -21.51 11.74
C THR A 498 -0.78 -21.83 12.68
N ILE A 499 -1.07 -22.01 13.98
CA ILE A 499 -0.13 -22.62 14.92
C ILE A 499 -0.49 -24.10 15.02
N GLY A 500 0.40 -24.95 14.52
CA GLY A 500 0.10 -26.34 14.21
C GLY A 500 -0.42 -26.50 12.77
N ASP A 501 -0.30 -27.70 12.22
CA ASP A 501 -0.68 -28.06 10.86
C ASP A 501 -2.14 -28.55 10.83
N PRO A 502 -3.05 -27.91 10.07
CA PRO A 502 -4.42 -28.41 9.89
C PRO A 502 -4.48 -29.82 9.29
N ARG A 503 -3.49 -30.22 8.49
CA ARG A 503 -3.44 -31.54 7.83
C ARG A 503 -3.05 -32.66 8.79
N ALA A 504 -2.48 -32.34 9.95
CA ALA A 504 -2.13 -33.32 10.98
C ALA A 504 -3.36 -34.04 11.57
N GLU A 505 -4.55 -33.47 11.40
CA GLU A 505 -5.82 -34.05 11.81
C GLU A 505 -6.10 -35.43 11.19
N ALA A 506 -7.02 -36.18 11.81
CA ALA A 506 -7.47 -37.46 11.27
C ALA A 506 -8.24 -37.26 9.94
N PRO A 507 -8.31 -38.27 9.06
CA PRO A 507 -9.13 -38.21 7.85
C PRO A 507 -10.61 -37.91 8.09
N ALA A 508 -11.14 -38.29 9.27
CA ALA A 508 -12.51 -37.95 9.67
C ALA A 508 -12.72 -36.44 9.86
N ASN A 509 -11.65 -35.69 10.13
CA ASN A 509 -11.63 -34.25 10.33
C ASN A 509 -11.02 -33.53 9.11
N GLY A 510 -10.99 -34.19 7.95
CA GLY A 510 -10.50 -33.63 6.69
C GLY A 510 -8.96 -33.57 6.55
N GLY A 511 -8.20 -34.03 7.54
CA GLY A 511 -6.73 -34.11 7.49
C GLY A 511 -6.19 -35.39 6.83
N ASP A 512 -4.87 -35.57 6.85
CA ASP A 512 -4.20 -36.77 6.33
C ASP A 512 -3.30 -37.48 7.36
N SER A 513 -3.37 -37.06 8.63
CA SER A 513 -2.54 -37.59 9.72
C SER A 513 -1.05 -37.48 9.41
N SER A 514 -0.63 -36.31 8.91
CA SER A 514 0.75 -35.99 8.49
C SER A 514 1.84 -36.32 9.52
N GLY A 515 1.49 -36.45 10.80
CA GLY A 515 2.45 -36.63 11.89
C GLY A 515 3.18 -35.34 12.25
N LEU A 516 2.68 -34.20 11.79
CA LEU A 516 3.07 -32.87 12.23
C LEU A 516 2.23 -32.44 13.46
N PRO A 517 2.54 -31.31 14.10
CA PRO A 517 1.76 -30.86 15.24
C PRO A 517 0.32 -30.52 14.89
N LEU A 518 -0.62 -30.90 15.74
CA LEU A 518 -2.04 -30.55 15.59
C LEU A 518 -2.28 -29.07 15.93
N MET A 519 -3.25 -28.45 15.27
CA MET A 519 -3.81 -27.19 15.74
C MET A 519 -4.46 -27.37 17.10
N ARG A 520 -4.45 -26.32 17.94
CA ARG A 520 -5.08 -26.38 19.27
C ARG A 520 -6.61 -26.47 19.20
N ASN A 521 -7.20 -25.78 18.23
CA ASN A 521 -8.62 -25.78 17.95
C ASN A 521 -8.90 -26.70 16.75
N GLN A 522 -9.35 -27.93 17.02
CA GLN A 522 -9.66 -28.92 16.00
C GLN A 522 -10.73 -28.41 15.01
N ALA A 523 -11.74 -27.66 15.49
CA ALA A 523 -12.78 -27.12 14.62
C ALA A 523 -12.24 -26.09 13.62
N ALA A 524 -11.21 -25.33 13.99
CA ALA A 524 -10.53 -24.42 13.07
C ALA A 524 -9.71 -25.18 12.01
N ALA A 525 -9.12 -26.33 12.38
CA ALA A 525 -8.45 -27.22 11.42
C ALA A 525 -9.46 -27.84 10.44
N GLU A 526 -10.60 -28.31 10.94
CA GLU A 526 -11.71 -28.83 10.12
C GLU A 526 -12.24 -27.77 9.14
N TYR A 527 -12.41 -26.53 9.60
CA TYR A 527 -12.79 -25.40 8.75
C TYR A 527 -11.81 -25.17 7.60
N LEU A 528 -10.51 -25.13 7.88
CA LEU A 528 -9.49 -24.94 6.85
C LEU A 528 -9.36 -26.17 5.93
N ASN A 529 -9.46 -27.38 6.47
CA ASN A 529 -9.49 -28.61 5.69
C ASN A 529 -10.71 -28.67 4.76
N ASN A 530 -11.87 -28.16 5.18
CA ASN A 530 -13.07 -28.05 4.34
C ASN A 530 -12.80 -27.20 3.10
N ILE A 531 -12.14 -26.07 3.28
CA ILE A 531 -11.72 -25.18 2.19
C ILE A 531 -10.72 -25.90 1.28
N VAL A 532 -9.62 -26.44 1.82
CA VAL A 532 -8.55 -27.06 1.02
C VAL A 532 -9.03 -28.29 0.26
N ASN A 533 -9.86 -29.14 0.87
CA ASN A 533 -10.42 -30.32 0.21
C ASN A 533 -11.40 -29.92 -0.90
N SER A 534 -12.21 -28.86 -0.70
CA SER A 534 -13.08 -28.34 -1.75
C SER A 534 -12.30 -27.75 -2.94
N ILE A 535 -11.16 -27.09 -2.68
CA ILE A 535 -10.25 -26.61 -3.73
C ILE A 535 -9.70 -27.81 -4.50
N ALA A 536 -9.20 -28.84 -3.82
CA ALA A 536 -8.63 -30.02 -4.47
C ALA A 536 -9.65 -30.70 -5.40
N ALA A 537 -10.92 -30.77 -4.98
CA ALA A 537 -12.00 -31.31 -5.80
C ALA A 537 -12.31 -30.44 -7.02
N PHE A 538 -12.41 -29.12 -6.84
CA PHE A 538 -12.62 -28.18 -7.94
C PHE A 538 -11.47 -28.23 -8.96
N VAL A 539 -10.23 -28.30 -8.49
CA VAL A 539 -9.04 -28.45 -9.37
C VAL A 539 -9.10 -29.74 -10.18
N ALA A 540 -9.61 -30.84 -9.59
CA ALA A 540 -9.72 -32.13 -10.26
C ALA A 540 -10.82 -32.14 -11.34
N LEU A 541 -11.97 -31.49 -11.07
CA LEU A 541 -13.12 -31.42 -11.98
C LEU A 541 -13.75 -30.01 -11.96
N PRO A 542 -13.15 -29.01 -12.64
CA PRO A 542 -13.64 -27.63 -12.59
C PRO A 542 -15.08 -27.51 -13.11
N GLY A 543 -15.96 -26.92 -12.30
CA GLY A 543 -17.36 -26.67 -12.64
C GLY A 543 -18.27 -27.92 -12.64
N SER A 544 -17.86 -29.01 -11.98
CA SER A 544 -18.74 -30.18 -11.79
C SER A 544 -19.80 -29.92 -10.71
N ASP A 545 -20.93 -30.63 -10.79
CA ASP A 545 -22.07 -30.49 -9.88
C ASP A 545 -21.66 -30.69 -8.40
N GLU A 546 -20.70 -31.57 -8.12
CA GLU A 546 -20.20 -31.87 -6.77
C GLU A 546 -19.39 -30.73 -6.14
N THR A 547 -19.03 -29.71 -6.92
CA THR A 547 -18.21 -28.57 -6.47
C THR A 547 -18.97 -27.25 -6.43
N VAL A 548 -20.26 -27.27 -6.81
CA VAL A 548 -21.13 -26.10 -6.82
C VAL A 548 -21.44 -25.64 -5.40
N PHE A 549 -21.43 -24.32 -5.18
CA PHE A 549 -21.58 -23.64 -3.90
C PHE A 549 -20.52 -24.01 -2.86
N SER A 550 -19.39 -24.61 -3.27
CA SER A 550 -18.28 -24.93 -2.37
C SER A 550 -17.35 -23.72 -2.13
N PRO A 551 -16.55 -23.73 -1.04
CA PRO A 551 -15.51 -22.72 -0.87
C PRO A 551 -14.54 -22.66 -2.05
N GLY A 552 -14.19 -23.80 -2.63
CA GLY A 552 -13.28 -23.93 -3.77
C GLY A 552 -13.78 -23.24 -5.05
N GLU A 553 -15.07 -23.39 -5.38
CA GLU A 553 -15.68 -22.69 -6.52
C GLU A 553 -15.68 -21.17 -6.29
N LEU A 554 -16.06 -20.71 -5.10
CA LEU A 554 -16.05 -19.29 -4.77
C LEU A 554 -14.66 -18.69 -4.98
N LEU A 555 -13.61 -19.41 -4.55
CA LEU A 555 -12.23 -19.00 -4.74
C LEU A 555 -11.83 -18.99 -6.21
N ALA A 556 -12.19 -20.01 -6.98
CA ALA A 556 -11.87 -20.10 -8.40
C ALA A 556 -12.55 -19.06 -9.29
N THR A 557 -13.69 -18.52 -8.83
CA THR A 557 -14.52 -17.58 -9.60
C THR A 557 -14.25 -16.12 -9.22
N ASN A 558 -13.80 -15.83 -8.01
CA ASN A 558 -13.50 -14.45 -7.56
C ASN A 558 -11.99 -14.15 -7.49
N TYR A 559 -11.17 -15.17 -7.34
CA TYR A 559 -9.71 -15.10 -7.26
C TYR A 559 -9.10 -16.10 -8.26
N SER A 560 -7.77 -16.16 -8.40
CA SER A 560 -7.13 -17.21 -9.19
C SER A 560 -6.68 -18.34 -8.27
N LEU A 561 -7.12 -19.57 -8.48
CA LEU A 561 -6.54 -20.71 -7.76
C LEU A 561 -5.10 -20.91 -8.20
N VAL A 562 -4.21 -21.27 -7.26
CA VAL A 562 -2.76 -21.41 -7.52
C VAL A 562 -2.48 -22.28 -8.75
N GLY A 563 -3.21 -23.38 -8.96
CA GLY A 563 -2.98 -24.28 -10.10
C GLY A 563 -3.35 -23.73 -11.48
N ALA A 564 -4.00 -22.57 -11.56
CA ALA A 564 -4.42 -21.95 -12.83
C ALA A 564 -3.31 -21.12 -13.50
N THR A 565 -2.28 -20.73 -12.76
CA THR A 565 -1.19 -19.87 -13.26
C THR A 565 -0.03 -20.70 -13.80
N ASP A 566 0.63 -20.23 -14.86
CA ASP A 566 1.80 -20.88 -15.45
C ASP A 566 3.02 -20.80 -14.51
N MET A 567 3.18 -19.66 -13.84
CA MET A 567 4.29 -19.34 -12.94
C MET A 567 3.77 -18.98 -11.53
N VAL A 568 4.64 -19.10 -10.53
CA VAL A 568 4.42 -18.61 -9.16
C VAL A 568 5.67 -17.87 -8.68
N GLN A 569 5.51 -16.96 -7.71
CA GLN A 569 6.65 -16.27 -7.12
C GLN A 569 7.50 -17.21 -6.26
N ASN A 570 8.82 -17.07 -6.35
CA ASN A 570 9.73 -17.68 -5.40
C ASN A 570 9.50 -17.05 -4.01
N LEU A 571 9.29 -17.89 -2.99
CA LEU A 571 8.97 -17.46 -1.63
C LEU A 571 10.13 -16.70 -0.95
N LEU A 572 11.37 -16.94 -1.37
CA LEU A 572 12.56 -16.25 -0.87
C LEU A 572 12.97 -15.07 -1.75
N CYS A 573 12.62 -15.11 -3.05
CA CYS A 573 12.89 -14.03 -4.00
C CYS A 573 11.63 -13.67 -4.79
N PRO A 574 10.77 -12.77 -4.27
CA PRO A 574 9.46 -12.49 -4.87
C PRO A 574 9.49 -11.91 -6.30
N THR A 575 10.65 -11.38 -6.72
CA THR A 575 10.91 -10.88 -8.08
C THR A 575 11.28 -11.98 -9.07
N GLU A 576 11.53 -13.20 -8.59
CA GLU A 576 11.84 -14.37 -9.41
C GLU A 576 10.56 -15.21 -9.57
N LEU A 577 10.19 -15.49 -10.82
CA LEU A 577 9.08 -16.36 -11.15
C LEU A 577 9.60 -17.75 -11.47
N VAL A 578 9.01 -18.77 -10.84
CA VAL A 578 9.34 -20.17 -11.07
C VAL A 578 8.15 -20.90 -11.69
N PRO A 579 8.38 -21.91 -12.56
CA PRO A 579 7.31 -22.72 -13.11
C PRO A 579 6.43 -23.30 -12.01
N ASN A 580 5.12 -23.18 -12.16
CA ASN A 580 4.18 -23.61 -11.13
C ASN A 580 4.15 -25.14 -11.01
N PRO A 581 4.63 -25.73 -9.90
CA PRO A 581 4.63 -27.18 -9.72
C PRO A 581 3.22 -27.77 -9.56
N ARG A 582 2.22 -26.92 -9.32
CA ARG A 582 0.80 -27.30 -9.16
C ARG A 582 -0.04 -26.94 -10.39
N PHE A 583 0.58 -26.61 -11.52
CA PHE A 583 -0.11 -26.24 -12.75
C PHE A 583 -1.11 -27.33 -13.20
N ASN A 584 -2.32 -26.90 -13.53
CA ASN A 584 -3.39 -27.75 -14.05
C ASN A 584 -4.05 -27.08 -15.27
N ALA A 585 -3.79 -27.63 -16.45
CA ALA A 585 -4.30 -27.09 -17.71
C ALA A 585 -5.84 -27.09 -17.82
N SER A 586 -6.52 -28.05 -17.21
CA SER A 586 -8.00 -28.09 -17.22
C SER A 586 -8.60 -26.99 -16.36
N LEU A 587 -7.98 -26.71 -15.21
CA LEU A 587 -8.36 -25.60 -14.36
C LEU A 587 -8.12 -24.26 -15.07
N GLN A 588 -6.94 -24.05 -15.65
CA GLN A 588 -6.63 -22.83 -16.39
C GLN A 588 -7.63 -22.60 -17.54
N ALA A 589 -7.95 -23.63 -18.33
CA ALA A 589 -8.93 -23.52 -19.40
C ALA A 589 -10.33 -23.16 -18.90
N TYR A 590 -10.74 -23.66 -17.72
CA TYR A 590 -11.98 -23.25 -17.09
C TYR A 590 -11.93 -21.78 -16.64
N THR A 591 -10.84 -21.39 -15.97
CA THR A 591 -10.64 -20.04 -15.43
C THR A 591 -10.64 -18.96 -16.52
N LEU A 592 -10.04 -19.24 -17.68
CA LEU A 592 -10.06 -18.38 -18.86
C LEU A 592 -11.40 -18.44 -19.63
N GLY A 593 -12.24 -19.41 -19.32
CA GLY A 593 -13.50 -19.66 -20.01
C GLY A 593 -14.62 -18.69 -19.64
N SER A 594 -15.74 -18.86 -20.34
CA SER A 594 -16.99 -18.16 -20.02
C SER A 594 -18.19 -19.10 -20.12
N THR A 595 -19.19 -18.86 -19.29
CA THR A 595 -20.46 -19.58 -19.29
C THR A 595 -21.57 -18.61 -19.67
N ALA A 596 -22.32 -18.92 -20.74
CA ALA A 596 -23.36 -18.05 -21.29
C ALA A 596 -22.88 -16.60 -21.60
N GLY A 597 -21.61 -16.44 -21.97
CA GLY A 597 -20.99 -15.14 -22.26
C GLY A 597 -20.57 -14.34 -21.03
N VAL A 598 -20.71 -14.89 -19.82
CA VAL A 598 -20.17 -14.32 -18.58
C VAL A 598 -18.85 -15.01 -18.26
N PRO A 599 -17.75 -14.26 -18.01
CA PRO A 599 -16.49 -14.85 -17.59
C PRO A 599 -16.66 -15.78 -16.38
N ASN A 600 -15.99 -16.94 -16.40
CA ASN A 600 -16.01 -17.85 -15.26
C ASN A 600 -15.24 -17.27 -14.06
N ASN A 601 -14.38 -16.29 -14.28
CA ASN A 601 -13.62 -15.59 -13.26
C ASN A 601 -13.86 -14.08 -13.34
N LEU A 602 -13.94 -13.42 -12.18
CA LEU A 602 -14.16 -11.98 -12.04
C LEU A 602 -13.10 -11.13 -12.77
N LEU A 603 -11.84 -11.58 -12.78
CA LEU A 603 -10.74 -10.92 -13.49
C LEU A 603 -10.84 -11.06 -15.02
N GLY A 604 -11.76 -11.89 -15.51
CA GLY A 604 -12.12 -11.96 -16.93
C GLY A 604 -13.07 -10.84 -17.37
N SER A 605 -13.40 -9.89 -16.48
CA SER A 605 -14.12 -8.68 -16.84
C SER A 605 -13.37 -7.90 -17.93
N PRO A 606 -14.06 -7.44 -19.00
CA PRO A 606 -13.42 -6.71 -20.09
C PRO A 606 -12.83 -5.35 -19.64
N PHE A 607 -13.18 -4.87 -18.44
CA PHE A 607 -12.62 -3.63 -17.91
C PHE A 607 -11.10 -3.68 -17.75
N PHE A 608 -10.50 -4.87 -17.61
CA PHE A 608 -9.05 -5.01 -17.49
C PHE A 608 -8.30 -4.99 -18.82
N ASP A 609 -8.99 -5.15 -19.95
CA ASP A 609 -8.35 -5.32 -21.26
C ASP A 609 -7.57 -4.07 -21.72
N ALA A 610 -8.07 -2.88 -21.38
CA ALA A 610 -7.45 -1.62 -21.78
C ALA A 610 -7.83 -0.47 -20.84
N PHE A 611 -6.98 0.56 -20.81
CA PHE A 611 -7.27 1.77 -20.04
C PHE A 611 -8.55 2.46 -20.53
N GLY A 612 -9.42 2.84 -19.60
CA GLY A 612 -10.69 3.51 -19.92
C GLY A 612 -11.77 2.61 -20.54
N ASN A 613 -11.57 1.28 -20.63
CA ASN A 613 -12.56 0.39 -21.24
C ASN A 613 -13.90 0.36 -20.47
N ALA A 614 -13.85 0.49 -19.13
CA ALA A 614 -15.06 0.67 -18.31
C ALA A 614 -15.86 1.92 -18.72
N ALA A 615 -15.18 3.04 -19.01
CA ALA A 615 -15.82 4.27 -19.47
C ALA A 615 -16.47 4.09 -20.84
N ALA A 616 -15.77 3.43 -21.77
CA ALA A 616 -16.31 3.09 -23.08
C ALA A 616 -17.59 2.24 -23.00
N ASN A 617 -17.61 1.24 -22.10
CA ASN A 617 -18.79 0.40 -21.87
C ASN A 617 -19.99 1.15 -21.29
N LEU A 618 -19.75 2.19 -20.50
CA LEU A 618 -20.79 3.06 -19.97
C LEU A 618 -21.17 4.21 -20.92
N GLY A 619 -20.45 4.39 -22.03
CA GLY A 619 -20.65 5.50 -22.96
C GLY A 619 -20.29 6.87 -22.36
N VAL A 620 -19.28 6.91 -21.50
CA VAL A 620 -18.79 8.13 -20.83
C VAL A 620 -17.29 8.33 -21.07
N ASP A 621 -16.79 9.54 -20.81
CA ASP A 621 -15.37 9.84 -20.92
C ASP A 621 -14.56 9.23 -19.75
N PRO A 622 -13.31 8.78 -19.98
CA PRO A 622 -12.44 8.21 -18.96
C PRO A 622 -11.75 9.32 -18.14
N THR A 623 -12.55 10.10 -17.40
CA THR A 623 -12.06 11.27 -16.64
C THR A 623 -12.24 11.15 -15.13
N GLY A 624 -12.96 10.12 -14.68
CA GLY A 624 -13.34 9.92 -13.29
C GLY A 624 -14.57 10.74 -12.88
N LEU A 625 -14.80 10.80 -11.57
CA LEU A 625 -15.81 11.68 -10.97
C LEU A 625 -15.10 12.87 -10.32
N ALA A 626 -15.81 13.98 -10.15
CA ALA A 626 -15.32 15.12 -9.40
C ALA A 626 -14.96 14.68 -7.97
N PRO A 627 -13.75 15.01 -7.47
CA PRO A 627 -13.34 14.66 -6.12
C PRO A 627 -14.33 15.13 -5.04
N THR A 628 -14.41 14.41 -3.94
CA THR A 628 -15.06 14.88 -2.71
C THR A 628 -14.02 15.57 -1.84
N ARG A 629 -14.21 16.86 -1.56
CA ARG A 629 -13.43 17.59 -0.55
C ARG A 629 -14.02 17.39 0.84
N ARG A 630 -13.18 17.56 1.87
CA ARG A 630 -13.62 17.56 3.28
C ARG A 630 -14.61 18.70 3.53
N GLU A 631 -15.67 18.48 4.31
CA GLU A 631 -16.68 19.55 4.55
C GLU A 631 -16.59 20.17 5.95
N ALA A 632 -15.88 19.52 6.88
CA ALA A 632 -15.97 19.81 8.31
C ALA A 632 -15.04 20.95 8.78
N GLY A 633 -15.36 22.19 8.44
CA GLY A 633 -14.65 23.36 8.98
C GLY A 633 -13.51 23.90 8.11
N ASP A 634 -13.38 23.39 6.88
CA ASP A 634 -12.50 23.96 5.85
C ASP A 634 -13.23 25.04 5.04
N VAL A 635 -12.47 26.02 4.56
CA VAL A 635 -12.92 27.04 3.60
C VAL A 635 -11.95 27.00 2.44
N TYR A 636 -12.49 26.86 1.23
CA TYR A 636 -11.69 26.66 0.03
C TYR A 636 -11.51 27.92 -0.80
N SER A 637 -10.45 27.95 -1.62
CA SER A 637 -10.09 29.08 -2.49
C SER A 637 -11.21 29.51 -3.45
N ASP A 638 -12.11 28.61 -3.84
CA ASP A 638 -13.23 28.88 -4.77
C ASP A 638 -14.52 29.36 -4.10
N PHE A 639 -14.53 29.51 -2.77
CA PHE A 639 -15.77 29.83 -2.03
C PHE A 639 -16.41 31.16 -2.48
N GLY A 640 -15.59 32.17 -2.76
CA GLY A 640 -16.04 33.48 -3.23
C GLY A 640 -16.68 33.46 -4.63
N ASP A 641 -16.34 32.46 -5.44
CA ASP A 641 -16.74 32.33 -6.84
C ASP A 641 -17.92 31.35 -7.03
N GLY A 642 -18.60 31.02 -5.92
CA GLY A 642 -19.75 30.14 -5.88
C GLY A 642 -19.41 28.67 -5.58
N GLY A 643 -18.13 28.35 -5.42
CA GLY A 643 -17.69 27.10 -4.77
C GLY A 643 -18.38 26.98 -3.41
N ALA A 644 -18.95 25.82 -3.13
CA ALA A 644 -19.71 25.59 -1.90
C ALA A 644 -19.56 24.15 -1.45
N ALA A 645 -20.00 23.86 -0.22
CA ALA A 645 -20.10 22.49 0.26
C ALA A 645 -20.83 21.61 -0.77
N GLY A 646 -20.22 20.47 -1.11
CA GLY A 646 -20.74 19.50 -2.07
C GLY A 646 -20.41 19.73 -3.56
N LYS A 647 -19.70 20.79 -3.97
CA LYS A 647 -19.41 21.02 -5.40
C LYS A 647 -18.18 21.89 -5.70
N PHE A 648 -17.69 21.76 -6.93
CA PHE A 648 -16.84 22.75 -7.63
C PHE A 648 -17.64 23.51 -8.69
N ILE A 649 -17.04 24.58 -9.21
CA ILE A 649 -17.58 25.34 -10.35
C ILE A 649 -16.54 25.42 -11.48
N THR A 650 -17.00 25.19 -12.71
CA THR A 650 -16.20 25.39 -13.92
C THR A 650 -16.09 26.87 -14.28
N GLN A 651 -15.11 27.23 -15.11
CA GLN A 651 -14.92 28.59 -15.61
C GLN A 651 -16.12 29.13 -16.42
N GLY A 652 -16.97 28.23 -16.96
CA GLY A 652 -18.23 28.58 -17.61
C GLY A 652 -19.42 28.73 -16.64
N GLY A 653 -19.22 28.52 -15.34
CA GLY A 653 -20.24 28.62 -14.28
C GLY A 653 -21.09 27.35 -14.07
N ALA A 654 -20.70 26.19 -14.64
CA ALA A 654 -21.40 24.93 -14.42
C ALA A 654 -20.96 24.24 -13.12
N ASP A 655 -21.93 23.66 -12.40
CA ASP A 655 -21.71 22.91 -11.15
C ASP A 655 -21.13 21.50 -11.40
N LEU A 656 -20.09 21.15 -10.65
CA LEU A 656 -19.52 19.80 -10.57
C LEU A 656 -19.73 19.24 -9.15
N PHE A 657 -20.76 18.43 -8.96
CA PHE A 657 -21.07 17.83 -7.66
C PHE A 657 -20.10 16.71 -7.29
N TYR A 658 -19.64 16.71 -6.05
CA TYR A 658 -18.71 15.72 -5.50
C TYR A 658 -19.22 14.30 -5.70
N GLY A 659 -18.35 13.41 -6.19
CA GLY A 659 -18.63 11.99 -6.35
C GLY A 659 -19.80 11.64 -7.28
N ILE A 660 -20.33 12.61 -8.04
CA ILE A 660 -21.51 12.46 -8.91
C ILE A 660 -21.22 13.01 -10.30
N SER A 661 -20.74 14.25 -10.40
CA SER A 661 -20.44 14.87 -11.70
C SER A 661 -19.19 14.25 -12.32
N ARG A 662 -19.20 14.04 -13.62
CA ARG A 662 -18.00 13.66 -14.39
C ARG A 662 -17.07 14.85 -14.49
N VAL A 663 -15.77 14.62 -14.34
CA VAL A 663 -14.77 15.66 -14.61
C VAL A 663 -14.80 15.94 -16.11
N PRO A 664 -14.93 17.20 -16.56
CA PRO A 664 -14.86 17.52 -17.98
C PRO A 664 -13.49 17.17 -18.54
N LEU A 665 -13.41 16.81 -19.82
CA LEU A 665 -12.13 16.47 -20.48
C LEU A 665 -11.08 17.59 -20.33
N ARG A 666 -11.50 18.86 -20.24
CA ARG A 666 -10.62 20.01 -20.06
C ARG A 666 -9.85 19.98 -18.73
N SER A 667 -10.39 19.33 -17.71
CA SER A 667 -9.78 19.17 -16.39
C SER A 667 -9.27 17.73 -16.16
N ASN A 668 -9.08 16.97 -17.25
CA ASN A 668 -8.75 15.55 -17.15
C ASN A 668 -7.33 15.29 -16.64
N VAL A 669 -6.33 16.07 -17.08
CA VAL A 669 -4.96 15.94 -16.58
C VAL A 669 -4.74 17.07 -15.58
N CYS A 670 -4.40 16.72 -14.34
CA CYS A 670 -4.05 17.69 -13.31
C CYS A 670 -2.75 18.39 -13.74
N GLY A 671 -2.70 19.71 -13.63
CA GLY A 671 -1.57 20.54 -14.05
C GLY A 671 -1.55 20.94 -15.53
N ASP A 672 -2.46 20.44 -16.37
CA ASP A 672 -2.61 20.85 -17.78
C ASP A 672 -3.40 22.17 -17.87
N PHE A 673 -2.76 23.26 -17.46
CA PHE A 673 -3.37 24.59 -17.50
C PHE A 673 -3.45 25.14 -18.92
N ASN A 674 -2.57 24.74 -19.84
CA ASN A 674 -2.60 25.22 -21.21
C ASN A 674 -3.58 24.45 -22.14
N GLY A 675 -4.06 23.28 -21.72
CA GLY A 675 -5.05 22.45 -22.43
C GLY A 675 -4.47 21.54 -23.52
N ASP A 676 -3.18 21.23 -23.49
CA ASP A 676 -2.48 20.40 -24.47
C ASP A 676 -2.43 18.90 -24.11
N LYS A 677 -2.99 18.51 -22.95
CA LYS A 677 -3.01 17.18 -22.33
C LYS A 677 -1.69 16.71 -21.72
N LEU A 678 -0.73 17.60 -21.56
CA LEU A 678 0.52 17.33 -20.90
C LEU A 678 0.62 18.21 -19.66
N ARG A 679 1.29 17.70 -18.63
CA ARG A 679 1.72 18.47 -17.47
C ARG A 679 3.22 18.70 -17.62
N ASN A 680 3.62 19.93 -17.93
CA ASN A 680 5.03 20.28 -18.13
C ASN A 680 5.26 21.78 -17.91
N ILE A 681 6.51 22.22 -18.06
CA ILE A 681 6.92 23.61 -17.82
C ILE A 681 6.12 24.66 -18.61
N ASN A 682 5.52 24.31 -19.75
CA ASN A 682 4.73 25.24 -20.57
C ASN A 682 3.39 25.62 -19.93
N ASP A 683 2.99 24.96 -18.84
CA ASP A 683 1.76 25.27 -18.10
C ASP A 683 1.88 26.50 -17.20
N ALA A 684 3.10 26.90 -16.80
CA ALA A 684 3.34 27.99 -15.85
C ALA A 684 2.56 29.27 -16.19
N GLY A 685 2.58 29.67 -17.46
CA GLY A 685 1.94 30.92 -17.90
C GLY A 685 0.42 30.95 -17.70
N GLU A 686 -0.26 29.82 -17.89
CA GLU A 686 -1.71 29.72 -17.69
C GLU A 686 -2.06 29.37 -16.24
N MET A 687 -1.20 28.60 -15.57
CA MET A 687 -1.30 28.29 -14.14
C MET A 687 -1.27 29.57 -13.30
N LEU A 688 -0.33 30.48 -13.54
CA LEU A 688 -0.23 31.73 -12.77
C LEU A 688 -1.42 32.66 -13.04
N LYS A 689 -1.99 32.65 -14.25
CA LYS A 689 -3.24 33.39 -14.54
C LYS A 689 -4.42 32.80 -13.76
N ALA A 690 -4.53 31.47 -13.69
CA ALA A 690 -5.54 30.80 -12.89
C ALA A 690 -5.36 31.09 -11.39
N TRP A 691 -4.13 31.15 -10.90
CA TRP A 691 -3.87 31.52 -9.50
C TRP A 691 -4.27 32.98 -9.23
N LEU A 692 -3.91 33.89 -10.13
CA LEU A 692 -4.28 35.32 -10.07
C LEU A 692 -5.80 35.50 -10.05
N ASP A 693 -6.56 34.68 -10.77
CA ASP A 693 -8.03 34.67 -10.74
C ASP A 693 -8.57 34.51 -9.31
N ARG A 694 -7.97 33.60 -8.52
CA ARG A 694 -8.35 33.37 -7.11
C ARG A 694 -7.95 34.48 -6.15
N GLN A 695 -7.05 35.38 -6.54
CA GLN A 695 -6.63 36.50 -5.70
C GLN A 695 -7.58 37.71 -5.76
N PHE A 696 -8.42 37.78 -6.79
CA PHE A 696 -9.36 38.89 -7.00
C PHE A 696 -10.80 38.40 -6.91
N ALA A 697 -11.73 39.33 -6.69
CA ALA A 697 -13.14 38.99 -6.78
C ALA A 697 -13.51 38.62 -8.23
N SER A 698 -14.38 37.61 -8.40
CA SER A 698 -14.95 37.21 -9.69
C SER A 698 -15.33 38.41 -10.56
N GLY A 699 -14.90 38.41 -11.83
CA GLY A 699 -15.18 39.42 -12.85
C GLY A 699 -14.10 40.49 -13.00
N THR A 700 -13.02 40.46 -12.21
CA THR A 700 -11.97 41.50 -12.24
C THR A 700 -10.66 41.04 -12.90
N ASN A 701 -10.42 39.73 -13.01
CA ASN A 701 -9.25 39.11 -13.68
C ASN A 701 -9.53 37.64 -14.09
N ASP A 702 -10.75 37.34 -14.54
CA ASP A 702 -11.19 35.98 -14.87
C ASP A 702 -10.20 35.29 -15.82
N TRP A 703 -9.65 34.15 -15.37
CA TRP A 703 -8.76 33.37 -16.21
C TRP A 703 -9.57 32.81 -17.39
N ALA A 704 -9.35 33.40 -18.57
CA ALA A 704 -9.90 32.90 -19.82
C ALA A 704 -9.15 31.65 -20.27
N ALA A 705 -9.45 30.52 -19.63
CA ALA A 705 -8.80 29.24 -19.88
C ALA A 705 -8.75 28.93 -21.38
N PRO A 706 -7.56 28.55 -21.92
CA PRO A 706 -7.45 28.19 -23.32
C PRO A 706 -8.38 27.02 -23.65
N SER A 707 -9.08 27.14 -24.79
CA SER A 707 -9.66 25.96 -25.41
C SER A 707 -8.54 25.14 -26.02
N GLY A 708 -8.51 23.85 -25.72
CA GLY A 708 -7.40 22.98 -26.07
C GLY A 708 -7.84 21.68 -26.71
N SER A 709 -6.87 20.81 -26.96
CA SER A 709 -7.13 19.43 -27.38
C SER A 709 -7.91 18.64 -26.33
N ALA A 710 -7.89 19.12 -25.08
CA ALA A 710 -8.63 18.60 -23.94
C ALA A 710 -10.10 19.05 -23.90
N GLY A 711 -10.53 20.04 -24.68
CA GLY A 711 -11.93 20.51 -24.71
C GLY A 711 -12.09 22.03 -24.59
N PRO A 712 -13.33 22.52 -24.47
CA PRO A 712 -13.62 23.95 -24.32
C PRO A 712 -12.99 24.53 -23.05
N GLY A 713 -12.43 25.73 -23.14
CA GLY A 713 -11.86 26.42 -21.98
C GLY A 713 -12.87 26.69 -20.86
N SER A 714 -14.15 26.89 -21.21
CA SER A 714 -15.25 27.06 -20.25
C SER A 714 -15.43 25.86 -19.31
N ASP A 715 -14.91 24.69 -19.66
CA ASP A 715 -15.09 23.47 -18.89
C ASP A 715 -13.91 23.23 -17.93
N ALA A 716 -12.91 24.13 -17.91
CA ALA A 716 -11.81 24.11 -16.95
C ALA A 716 -12.34 24.35 -15.54
N CYS A 717 -11.76 23.66 -14.56
CA CYS A 717 -12.02 23.86 -13.14
C CYS A 717 -10.66 23.99 -12.44
N ILE A 718 -10.40 25.15 -11.85
CA ILE A 718 -9.07 25.49 -11.30
C ILE A 718 -8.70 24.51 -10.18
N GLU A 719 -9.63 24.22 -9.27
CA GLU A 719 -9.37 23.37 -8.09
C GLU A 719 -9.09 21.93 -8.49
N ILE A 720 -9.66 21.46 -9.60
CA ILE A 720 -9.39 20.11 -10.11
C ILE A 720 -8.08 20.06 -10.89
N LEU A 721 -7.69 21.17 -11.54
CA LEU A 721 -6.43 21.28 -12.27
C LEU A 721 -5.24 21.55 -11.36
N GLY A 722 -5.43 22.29 -10.26
CA GLY A 722 -4.37 22.93 -9.50
C GLY A 722 -4.13 22.42 -8.09
N ASP A 723 -5.07 21.68 -7.48
CA ASP A 723 -4.89 21.13 -6.12
C ASP A 723 -3.88 19.96 -6.15
N PHE A 724 -2.60 20.31 -6.08
CA PHE A 724 -1.48 19.37 -6.21
C PHE A 724 -1.12 18.76 -4.85
N ASN A 725 -1.24 19.54 -3.79
CA ASN A 725 -0.91 19.11 -2.43
C ASN A 725 -2.08 18.37 -1.73
N ALA A 726 -3.27 18.37 -2.35
CA ALA A 726 -4.52 17.77 -1.86
C ALA A 726 -5.08 18.39 -0.57
N ASP A 727 -4.96 19.70 -0.34
CA ASP A 727 -5.74 20.39 0.71
C ASP A 727 -7.10 20.89 0.24
N GLY A 728 -7.45 20.66 -1.02
CA GLY A 728 -8.75 21.04 -1.57
C GLY A 728 -8.83 22.48 -2.07
N SER A 729 -7.75 23.25 -2.01
CA SER A 729 -7.63 24.58 -2.59
C SER A 729 -6.62 24.59 -3.74
N PHE A 730 -6.62 25.68 -4.51
CA PHE A 730 -5.49 26.02 -5.38
C PHE A 730 -4.90 27.34 -4.92
N ASP A 731 -3.69 27.30 -4.35
CA ASP A 731 -3.01 28.46 -3.80
C ASP A 731 -1.49 28.48 -4.08
N ALA A 732 -0.75 29.29 -3.33
CA ALA A 732 0.69 29.45 -3.54
C ALA A 732 1.49 28.19 -3.16
N GLU A 733 1.00 27.37 -2.24
CA GLU A 733 1.63 26.10 -1.86
C GLU A 733 1.54 25.10 -3.02
N ASP A 734 0.44 25.10 -3.79
CA ASP A 734 0.33 24.30 -5.01
C ASP A 734 1.29 24.78 -6.09
N VAL A 735 1.41 26.09 -6.30
CA VAL A 735 2.38 26.64 -7.26
C VAL A 735 3.81 26.24 -6.85
N ARG A 736 4.12 26.22 -5.55
CA ARG A 736 5.39 25.71 -5.04
C ARG A 736 5.55 24.22 -5.33
N TYR A 737 4.56 23.39 -5.00
CA TYR A 737 4.57 21.95 -5.30
C TYR A 737 4.84 21.69 -6.79
N TRP A 738 4.19 22.47 -7.66
CA TRP A 738 4.38 22.35 -9.10
C TRP A 738 5.81 22.65 -9.52
N ALA A 739 6.39 23.75 -9.04
CA ALA A 739 7.77 24.12 -9.34
C ALA A 739 8.77 23.09 -8.79
N ASP A 740 8.48 22.54 -7.61
CA ASP A 740 9.32 21.57 -6.90
C ASP A 740 9.32 20.16 -7.52
N GLY A 741 8.26 19.79 -8.25
CA GLY A 741 8.03 18.38 -8.56
C GLY A 741 7.23 18.07 -9.81
N LEU A 742 6.58 19.04 -10.46
CA LEU A 742 5.73 18.82 -11.63
C LEU A 742 6.16 19.62 -12.87
N ALA A 743 7.13 20.52 -12.74
CA ALA A 743 7.72 21.28 -13.84
C ALA A 743 8.64 20.40 -14.69
N LEU A 744 8.04 19.47 -15.45
CA LEU A 744 8.77 18.56 -16.31
C LEU A 744 9.24 19.29 -17.58
N ASN A 745 10.44 18.95 -18.03
CA ASN A 745 10.92 19.32 -19.34
C ASN A 745 10.09 18.62 -20.42
N ALA A 746 9.55 19.39 -21.37
CA ALA A 746 8.66 18.86 -22.40
C ALA A 746 9.34 17.86 -23.37
N ALA A 747 10.68 17.88 -23.48
CA ALA A 747 11.43 16.99 -24.38
C ALA A 747 11.97 15.75 -23.66
N SER A 748 12.55 15.91 -22.47
CA SER A 748 13.17 14.80 -21.71
C SER A 748 12.20 14.08 -20.78
N GLY A 749 11.10 14.73 -20.37
CA GLY A 749 10.15 14.21 -19.37
C GLY A 749 10.72 14.15 -17.94
N LYS A 750 11.90 14.76 -17.71
CA LYS A 750 12.53 14.86 -16.39
C LYS A 750 12.14 16.16 -15.70
N LEU A 751 12.19 16.17 -14.38
CA LEU A 751 12.04 17.37 -13.57
C LEU A 751 13.18 18.35 -13.87
N GLU A 752 12.83 19.62 -14.04
CA GLU A 752 13.77 20.75 -14.11
C GLU A 752 13.30 21.82 -13.11
N ARG A 753 13.70 21.69 -11.83
CA ARG A 753 13.28 22.58 -10.74
C ARG A 753 13.69 24.03 -11.02
N ARG A 754 14.97 24.31 -11.31
CA ARG A 754 15.44 25.68 -11.59
C ARG A 754 14.60 26.30 -12.69
N SER A 755 14.43 25.59 -13.79
CA SER A 755 13.62 26.07 -14.91
C SER A 755 12.15 26.29 -14.52
N GLY A 756 11.57 25.41 -13.70
CA GLY A 756 10.22 25.54 -13.15
C GLY A 756 10.02 26.80 -12.31
N PHE A 757 10.90 27.07 -11.34
CA PHE A 757 10.85 28.29 -10.53
C PHE A 757 11.05 29.55 -11.37
N THR A 758 12.01 29.54 -12.29
CA THR A 758 12.21 30.65 -13.24
C THR A 758 10.97 30.89 -14.09
N ALA A 759 10.25 29.83 -14.50
CA ALA A 759 9.01 29.96 -15.28
C ALA A 759 7.87 30.58 -14.46
N VAL A 760 7.73 30.21 -13.17
CA VAL A 760 6.77 30.81 -12.24
C VAL A 760 7.02 32.31 -12.09
N ASP A 761 8.25 32.72 -11.79
CA ASP A 761 8.59 34.13 -11.59
C ASP A 761 8.41 34.96 -12.87
N ASN A 762 8.80 34.41 -14.02
CA ASN A 762 8.62 35.08 -15.30
C ASN A 762 7.14 35.23 -15.70
N ALA A 763 6.29 34.28 -15.32
CA ALA A 763 4.85 34.35 -15.54
C ALA A 763 4.16 35.33 -14.59
N HIS A 764 4.68 35.48 -13.37
CA HIS A 764 4.11 36.36 -12.34
C HIS A 764 4.50 37.84 -12.54
N THR A 765 3.72 38.55 -13.34
CA THR A 765 4.02 39.94 -13.76
C THR A 765 3.26 41.02 -12.98
N VAL A 766 2.39 40.64 -12.04
CA VAL A 766 1.52 41.56 -11.30
C VAL A 766 1.69 41.34 -9.79
N SER A 767 2.14 42.36 -9.07
CA SER A 767 2.29 42.27 -7.62
C SER A 767 0.92 42.20 -6.92
N VAL A 768 0.77 41.23 -6.03
CA VAL A 768 -0.32 41.15 -5.05
C VAL A 768 0.26 41.06 -3.63
N ALA A 769 -0.59 41.14 -2.60
CA ALA A 769 -0.11 41.11 -1.22
C ALA A 769 0.64 39.79 -0.95
N GLY A 770 1.89 39.90 -0.50
CA GLY A 770 2.75 38.74 -0.23
C GLY A 770 3.42 38.11 -1.45
N HIS A 771 3.17 38.60 -2.68
CA HIS A 771 3.72 38.02 -3.92
C HIS A 771 4.14 39.13 -4.91
N PRO A 772 5.35 39.71 -4.79
CA PRO A 772 5.87 40.70 -5.72
C PRO A 772 6.02 40.17 -7.16
N ALA A 773 5.79 41.01 -8.17
CA ALA A 773 6.05 40.65 -9.56
C ALA A 773 7.53 40.26 -9.78
N GLY A 774 7.76 39.13 -10.44
CA GLY A 774 9.10 38.56 -10.66
C GLY A 774 9.75 37.91 -9.45
N ASN A 775 9.07 37.84 -8.30
CA ASN A 775 9.47 37.11 -7.10
C ASN A 775 8.19 36.55 -6.45
N PHE A 776 7.62 35.51 -7.05
CA PHE A 776 6.31 34.99 -6.68
C PHE A 776 6.26 34.54 -5.22
N PHE A 777 7.30 33.87 -4.71
CA PHE A 777 7.34 33.37 -3.34
C PHE A 777 7.79 34.42 -2.30
N ASN A 778 8.09 35.65 -2.74
CA ASN A 778 8.55 36.74 -1.89
C ASN A 778 9.80 36.38 -1.06
N THR A 779 10.73 35.67 -1.69
CA THR A 779 11.95 35.21 -1.06
C THR A 779 12.98 36.35 -0.97
N ALA A 780 13.64 36.45 0.18
CA ALA A 780 14.76 37.34 0.43
C ALA A 780 16.09 36.57 0.42
N LEU A 781 17.19 37.27 0.15
CA LEU A 781 18.54 36.69 0.13
C LEU A 781 19.33 37.28 1.30
N ALA A 782 19.95 36.43 2.13
CA ALA A 782 20.66 36.85 3.35
C ALA A 782 21.72 37.93 3.11
N THR A 783 22.45 37.84 1.99
CA THR A 783 23.50 38.77 1.54
C THR A 783 22.97 40.14 1.12
N GLY A 784 21.66 40.28 0.95
CA GLY A 784 21.05 41.48 0.37
C GLY A 784 21.28 41.62 -1.14
N ALA A 785 21.75 40.55 -1.81
CA ALA A 785 21.81 40.47 -3.26
C ALA A 785 20.42 40.73 -3.90
N ALA A 786 20.43 41.18 -5.16
CA ALA A 786 19.20 41.43 -5.88
C ALA A 786 18.60 40.10 -6.36
N TYR A 787 17.36 39.81 -5.94
CA TYR A 787 16.63 38.63 -6.39
C TYR A 787 16.51 38.55 -7.91
N VAL A 788 16.77 37.37 -8.47
CA VAL A 788 16.61 36.98 -9.87
C VAL A 788 15.57 35.86 -9.99
N ALA A 789 14.86 35.84 -11.13
CA ALA A 789 13.82 34.85 -11.39
C ALA A 789 14.33 33.41 -11.23
N GLY A 790 13.77 32.67 -10.28
CA GLY A 790 14.12 31.30 -9.95
C GLY A 790 14.89 31.12 -8.64
N ASP A 791 15.32 32.19 -7.96
CA ASP A 791 16.14 32.11 -6.75
C ASP A 791 15.40 31.46 -5.57
N SER A 792 14.07 31.55 -5.52
CA SER A 792 13.24 30.89 -4.50
C SER A 792 13.40 29.36 -4.42
N ARG A 793 14.01 28.72 -5.43
CA ARG A 793 14.27 27.27 -5.40
C ARG A 793 15.23 26.86 -4.29
N ALA A 794 16.08 27.78 -3.82
CA ALA A 794 17.05 27.58 -2.77
C ALA A 794 16.49 27.81 -1.36
N ASP A 795 15.28 28.33 -1.22
CA ASP A 795 14.57 28.45 0.06
C ASP A 795 13.92 27.10 0.36
N VAL A 796 14.70 26.20 0.95
CA VAL A 796 14.38 24.78 1.21
C VAL A 796 14.41 24.44 2.70
N ALA A 797 14.96 25.31 3.54
CA ALA A 797 15.10 25.06 4.96
C ALA A 797 14.96 26.31 5.83
N GLY A 798 13.94 26.31 6.69
CA GLY A 798 13.72 27.36 7.66
C GLY A 798 14.21 27.04 9.07
N VAL A 799 14.09 28.03 9.96
CA VAL A 799 14.56 27.97 11.36
C VAL A 799 14.02 26.80 12.20
N ALA A 800 12.85 26.25 11.84
CA ALA A 800 12.26 25.12 12.54
C ALA A 800 12.93 23.79 12.20
N GLN A 801 13.62 23.73 11.06
CA GLN A 801 14.24 22.53 10.49
C GLN A 801 13.25 21.35 10.34
N LEU A 802 12.08 21.65 9.78
CA LEU A 802 10.99 20.69 9.56
C LEU A 802 10.70 20.56 8.08
N TRP A 803 10.57 19.32 7.62
CA TRP A 803 10.42 19.00 6.20
C TRP A 803 9.51 17.79 6.03
N THR A 804 8.85 17.71 4.87
CA THR A 804 8.14 16.51 4.42
C THR A 804 8.59 16.15 3.00
N PRO A 805 9.75 15.48 2.85
CA PRO A 805 10.29 15.13 1.53
C PRO A 805 9.26 14.36 0.69
N GLY A 806 9.12 14.72 -0.58
CA GLY A 806 8.14 14.12 -1.50
C GLY A 806 6.69 14.61 -1.33
N TYR A 807 6.24 14.96 -0.13
CA TYR A 807 4.83 15.33 0.09
C TYR A 807 4.53 16.80 -0.16
N ARG A 808 4.77 17.67 0.81
CA ARG A 808 4.55 19.12 0.69
C ARG A 808 5.86 19.85 0.89
N PRO A 809 6.20 20.83 0.03
CA PRO A 809 7.40 21.63 0.20
C PRO A 809 7.19 22.66 1.32
N ILE A 810 7.22 22.20 2.58
CA ILE A 810 7.05 23.03 3.80
C ILE A 810 8.38 23.55 4.36
N GLY A 811 9.50 23.20 3.72
CA GLY A 811 10.83 23.40 4.26
C GLY A 811 11.25 24.86 4.31
N GLY A 812 10.89 25.67 3.32
CA GLY A 812 11.29 27.07 3.22
C GLY A 812 10.58 28.02 4.20
N ASP A 813 11.24 29.13 4.54
CA ASP A 813 10.71 30.19 5.40
C ASP A 813 10.71 31.60 4.77
N GLY A 814 11.03 31.68 3.47
CA GLY A 814 11.03 32.92 2.70
C GLY A 814 12.39 33.63 2.68
N VAL A 815 13.44 33.01 3.22
CA VAL A 815 14.81 33.55 3.19
C VAL A 815 15.75 32.45 2.69
N VAL A 816 16.65 32.79 1.76
CA VAL A 816 17.79 31.94 1.43
C VAL A 816 18.96 32.35 2.33
N ASP A 817 19.38 31.46 3.22
CA ASP A 817 20.47 31.67 4.17
C ASP A 817 21.33 30.42 4.41
N GLY A 818 22.13 30.41 5.49
CA GLY A 818 23.02 29.30 5.83
C GLY A 818 22.29 27.98 6.13
N LEU A 819 21.04 28.03 6.60
CA LEU A 819 20.24 26.83 6.87
C LEU A 819 19.90 26.08 5.59
N ASP A 820 19.65 26.79 4.49
CA ASP A 820 19.42 26.18 3.18
C ASP A 820 20.68 25.49 2.66
N ILE A 821 21.84 26.15 2.81
CA ILE A 821 23.13 25.57 2.43
C ILE A 821 23.37 24.27 3.20
N ASP A 822 23.15 24.29 4.52
CA ASP A 822 23.28 23.12 5.39
C ASP A 822 22.35 21.98 4.99
N TYR A 823 21.10 22.30 4.62
CA TYR A 823 20.14 21.29 4.19
C TYR A 823 20.55 20.66 2.84
N VAL A 824 21.07 21.44 1.90
CA VAL A 824 21.62 20.90 0.65
C VAL A 824 22.86 20.03 0.91
N CYS A 825 23.78 20.48 1.75
CA CYS A 825 24.94 19.68 2.19
C CYS A 825 24.50 18.32 2.79
N ALA A 826 23.45 18.30 3.61
CA ALA A 826 22.93 17.11 4.28
C ALA A 826 22.29 16.09 3.31
N ASN A 827 21.95 16.50 2.09
CA ASN A 827 21.21 15.71 1.11
C ASN A 827 22.06 15.26 -0.08
N PHE A 828 23.40 15.29 0.02
CA PHE A 828 24.26 14.84 -1.07
C PHE A 828 23.99 13.40 -1.53
N GLY A 829 23.81 13.22 -2.84
CA GLY A 829 23.50 11.93 -3.46
C GLY A 829 23.00 12.08 -4.90
N THR A 830 22.67 10.96 -5.56
CA THR A 830 22.09 11.00 -6.91
C THR A 830 20.72 10.35 -6.98
N TRP A 831 19.79 11.02 -7.67
CA TRP A 831 18.46 10.48 -7.89
C TRP A 831 18.44 9.26 -8.80
N SER A 832 19.44 9.14 -9.69
CA SER A 832 19.55 8.04 -10.66
C SER A 832 19.72 6.66 -10.01
N ARG A 833 20.14 6.61 -8.75
CA ARG A 833 20.36 5.37 -7.99
C ARG A 833 19.44 5.32 -6.78
N LEU A 834 18.59 4.30 -6.71
CA LEU A 834 17.65 4.15 -5.60
C LEU A 834 18.34 3.96 -4.24
N ASN A 835 19.61 3.52 -4.22
CA ASN A 835 20.39 3.45 -2.98
C ASN A 835 20.58 4.82 -2.31
N ASP A 836 20.61 5.88 -3.11
CA ASP A 836 20.84 7.24 -2.64
C ASP A 836 19.49 7.97 -2.56
N ALA A 837 18.65 7.83 -3.59
CA ALA A 837 17.33 8.48 -3.68
C ALA A 837 16.40 8.23 -2.49
N VAL A 838 16.53 7.10 -1.77
CA VAL A 838 15.73 6.82 -0.56
C VAL A 838 16.16 7.60 0.69
N PHE A 839 17.29 8.30 0.63
CA PHE A 839 17.84 9.06 1.75
C PHE A 839 17.93 10.56 1.52
N ILE A 840 17.80 11.01 0.27
CA ILE A 840 17.95 12.41 -0.10
C ILE A 840 16.59 13.04 -0.44
N ASP A 841 16.47 14.33 -0.20
CA ASP A 841 15.37 15.15 -0.70
C ASP A 841 15.78 15.82 -2.02
N LEU A 842 15.09 15.45 -3.11
CA LEU A 842 15.36 16.02 -4.43
C LEU A 842 15.03 17.52 -4.53
N SER A 843 14.34 18.10 -3.53
CA SER A 843 14.20 19.55 -3.43
C SER A 843 15.55 20.28 -3.32
N CYS A 844 16.62 19.57 -2.95
CA CYS A 844 17.98 20.10 -2.84
C CYS A 844 18.75 20.16 -4.18
N ASP A 845 18.20 19.64 -5.29
CA ASP A 845 18.77 19.84 -6.62
C ASP A 845 18.48 21.27 -7.09
N MET A 846 19.55 22.05 -7.27
CA MET A 846 19.52 23.47 -7.63
C MET A 846 19.91 23.72 -9.09
N ASN A 847 20.38 22.68 -9.80
CA ASN A 847 21.01 22.80 -11.10
C ASN A 847 20.41 21.92 -12.23
N ASP A 848 19.34 21.20 -11.95
CA ASP A 848 18.54 20.41 -12.91
C ASP A 848 19.26 19.17 -13.47
N ASP A 849 20.22 18.60 -12.74
CA ASP A 849 20.94 17.39 -13.16
C ASP A 849 20.51 16.11 -12.42
N LEU A 850 19.55 16.21 -11.48
CA LEU A 850 19.07 15.14 -10.61
C LEU A 850 20.16 14.54 -9.71
N VAL A 851 21.19 15.34 -9.42
CA VAL A 851 22.22 15.08 -8.43
C VAL A 851 22.13 16.20 -7.40
N VAL A 852 22.36 15.85 -6.15
CA VAL A 852 22.56 16.82 -5.07
C VAL A 852 24.03 16.69 -4.68
N ASP A 853 24.84 17.70 -5.02
CA ASP A 853 26.27 17.72 -4.73
C ASP A 853 26.82 19.14 -4.52
N ALA A 854 28.14 19.28 -4.51
CA ALA A 854 28.80 20.57 -4.32
C ALA A 854 28.48 21.61 -5.43
N GLY A 855 28.03 21.16 -6.60
CA GLY A 855 27.52 22.02 -7.66
C GLY A 855 26.25 22.76 -7.25
N ASP A 856 25.38 22.12 -6.46
CA ASP A 856 24.18 22.76 -5.92
C ASP A 856 24.50 23.80 -4.85
N VAL A 857 25.47 23.50 -3.99
CA VAL A 857 25.99 24.47 -3.02
C VAL A 857 26.63 25.67 -3.73
N THR A 858 27.41 25.41 -4.78
CA THR A 858 28.00 26.48 -5.61
C THR A 858 26.93 27.36 -6.22
N GLU A 859 25.84 26.77 -6.70
CA GLU A 859 24.72 27.53 -7.24
C GLU A 859 24.08 28.44 -6.18
N ILE A 860 23.88 27.95 -4.95
CA ILE A 860 23.34 28.77 -3.87
C ILE A 860 24.29 29.92 -3.53
N VAL A 861 25.55 29.62 -3.28
CA VAL A 861 26.52 30.59 -2.75
C VAL A 861 26.90 31.64 -3.79
N GLU A 862 27.32 31.20 -4.98
CA GLU A 862 27.92 32.09 -5.98
C GLU A 862 26.88 32.71 -6.93
N VAL A 863 25.78 32.00 -7.21
CA VAL A 863 24.78 32.47 -8.19
C VAL A 863 23.59 33.14 -7.50
N ILE A 864 23.00 32.50 -6.50
CA ILE A 864 21.78 32.99 -5.84
C ILE A 864 22.14 34.06 -4.80
N LEU A 865 22.96 33.72 -3.80
CA LEU A 865 23.40 34.65 -2.76
C LEU A 865 24.41 35.67 -3.30
N GLY A 866 25.07 35.38 -4.42
CA GLY A 866 25.99 36.30 -5.08
C GLY A 866 27.22 36.66 -4.23
N THR A 867 27.63 35.74 -3.35
CA THR A 867 28.84 35.85 -2.54
C THR A 867 29.86 34.78 -2.96
N ASN A 868 30.89 34.53 -2.15
CA ASN A 868 31.92 33.54 -2.42
C ASN A 868 32.01 32.51 -1.30
N PHE A 869 32.51 31.32 -1.64
CA PHE A 869 32.89 30.34 -0.62
C PHE A 869 33.86 30.95 0.39
N GLY A 870 33.49 30.93 1.66
CA GLY A 870 34.25 31.54 2.73
C GLY A 870 33.58 32.71 3.41
N ASP A 871 32.49 33.25 2.86
CA ASP A 871 31.60 34.22 3.51
C ASP A 871 30.68 33.45 4.49
N VAL A 872 31.14 33.33 5.73
CA VAL A 872 30.55 32.49 6.77
C VAL A 872 29.31 33.16 7.36
N ASP A 873 29.32 34.48 7.50
CA ASP A 873 28.19 35.24 8.06
C ASP A 873 27.23 35.80 7.00
N LEU A 874 27.50 35.53 5.72
CA LEU A 874 26.69 35.88 4.56
C LEU A 874 26.48 37.40 4.46
N ASP A 875 27.47 38.20 4.83
CA ASP A 875 27.41 39.67 4.75
C ASP A 875 27.82 40.25 3.39
N GLY A 876 28.31 39.39 2.49
CA GLY A 876 28.61 39.67 1.09
C GLY A 876 30.09 39.86 0.77
N ASP A 877 31.01 39.74 1.74
CA ASP A 877 32.45 39.68 1.49
C ASP A 877 33.16 38.62 2.33
N VAL A 878 34.33 38.13 1.86
CA VAL A 878 35.13 37.15 2.62
C VAL A 878 36.24 37.89 3.36
N ASP A 879 36.13 38.03 4.69
CA ASP A 879 37.00 38.88 5.48
C ASP A 879 37.61 38.20 6.74
N GLY A 880 38.06 39.02 7.69
CA GLY A 880 38.67 38.52 8.94
C GLY A 880 37.65 38.01 9.96
N THR A 881 36.38 38.40 9.83
CA THR A 881 35.24 38.01 10.64
C THR A 881 34.88 36.57 10.35
N ASP A 882 34.78 36.18 9.07
CA ASP A 882 34.54 34.79 8.65
C ASP A 882 35.58 33.83 9.20
N LEU A 883 36.84 34.19 8.99
CA LEU A 883 37.96 33.40 9.47
C LEU A 883 37.93 33.27 11.00
N ALA A 884 37.49 34.31 11.72
CA ALA A 884 37.38 34.28 13.16
C ALA A 884 36.22 33.38 13.63
N ILE A 885 35.08 33.36 12.92
CA ILE A 885 33.95 32.47 13.21
C ILE A 885 34.39 31.02 13.03
N ALA A 886 34.94 30.66 11.87
CA ALA A 886 35.39 29.30 11.59
C ALA A 886 36.48 28.84 12.57
N GLN A 887 37.47 29.69 12.89
CA GLN A 887 38.49 29.38 13.90
C GLN A 887 37.90 29.16 15.30
N GLY A 888 36.81 29.86 15.63
CA GLY A 888 36.08 29.71 16.89
C GLY A 888 35.39 28.35 17.03
N ASN A 889 35.05 27.71 15.91
CA ASN A 889 34.29 26.47 15.85
C ASN A 889 35.10 25.23 15.42
N LEU A 890 36.43 25.33 15.34
CA LEU A 890 37.29 24.21 14.95
C LEU A 890 37.01 22.93 15.74
N GLY A 891 36.65 21.86 15.04
CA GLY A 891 36.36 20.54 15.56
C GLY A 891 35.02 20.41 16.30
N VAL A 892 34.16 21.44 16.27
CA VAL A 892 32.83 21.43 16.93
C VAL A 892 31.70 21.97 16.06
N GLY A 893 31.99 22.82 15.07
CA GLY A 893 31.00 23.33 14.12
C GLY A 893 30.67 22.30 13.03
N THR A 894 29.43 22.35 12.55
CA THR A 894 28.89 21.38 11.57
C THR A 894 28.05 22.01 10.46
N GLY A 895 27.99 23.35 10.40
CA GLY A 895 27.17 24.07 9.42
C GLY A 895 27.89 25.29 8.85
N TRP A 896 27.32 25.88 7.81
CA TRP A 896 27.86 27.00 7.05
C TRP A 896 28.18 28.18 7.97
N ASP A 897 27.20 28.57 8.80
CA ASP A 897 27.30 29.71 9.74
C ASP A 897 28.34 29.49 10.85
N GLN A 898 28.86 28.27 10.96
CA GLN A 898 29.92 27.89 11.89
C GLN A 898 31.28 27.76 11.22
N GLY A 899 31.34 27.75 9.89
CA GLY A 899 32.58 27.65 9.13
C GLY A 899 32.81 26.33 8.41
N ASP A 900 31.80 25.46 8.24
CA ASP A 900 31.92 24.23 7.44
C ASP A 900 31.69 24.61 5.97
N MET A 901 32.78 24.72 5.21
CA MET A 901 32.78 25.27 3.85
C MET A 901 32.83 24.18 2.78
N ASN A 902 33.04 22.92 3.18
CA ASN A 902 33.17 21.79 2.27
C ASN A 902 32.07 20.73 2.46
N CYS A 903 31.11 20.96 3.37
CA CYS A 903 29.99 20.09 3.70
C CYS A 903 30.41 18.72 4.27
N ASP A 904 31.57 18.59 4.91
CA ASP A 904 32.01 17.32 5.50
C ASP A 904 31.50 17.09 6.94
N GLY A 905 30.79 18.06 7.49
CA GLY A 905 30.18 18.04 8.82
C GLY A 905 31.14 18.40 9.94
N VAL A 906 32.36 18.89 9.64
CA VAL A 906 33.36 19.28 10.63
C VAL A 906 34.17 20.49 10.17
N VAL A 907 34.15 21.56 10.96
CA VAL A 907 35.07 22.69 10.73
C VAL A 907 36.51 22.30 11.04
N ASP A 908 37.36 22.20 10.01
CA ASP A 908 38.77 21.82 10.12
C ASP A 908 39.73 22.71 9.29
N ALA A 909 40.98 22.27 9.13
CA ALA A 909 41.99 23.04 8.41
C ALA A 909 41.66 23.22 6.91
N SER A 910 40.82 22.36 6.35
CA SER A 910 40.34 22.38 4.97
C SER A 910 39.40 23.56 4.76
N ASP A 911 38.46 23.79 5.68
CA ASP A 911 37.54 24.93 5.61
C ASP A 911 38.27 26.26 5.78
N ILE A 912 39.18 26.31 6.74
CA ILE A 912 40.05 27.47 6.95
C ILE A 912 40.86 27.79 5.68
N ALA A 913 41.28 26.77 4.94
CA ALA A 913 42.00 26.96 3.69
C ALA A 913 41.09 27.54 2.59
N ILE A 914 39.81 27.16 2.54
CA ILE A 914 38.81 27.73 1.62
C ILE A 914 38.62 29.22 1.93
N ILE A 915 38.31 29.56 3.19
CA ILE A 915 38.13 30.97 3.63
C ILE A 915 39.38 31.79 3.32
N THR A 916 40.55 31.30 3.70
CA THR A 916 41.83 32.02 3.50
C THR A 916 42.14 32.22 2.02
N ALA A 917 41.78 31.27 1.15
CA ALA A 917 42.01 31.38 -0.29
C ALA A 917 41.16 32.48 -0.93
N ASN A 918 40.01 32.78 -0.33
CA ASN A 918 39.01 33.69 -0.86
C ASN A 918 38.99 35.06 -0.16
N GLN A 919 39.87 35.29 0.83
CA GLN A 919 39.93 36.57 1.55
C GLN A 919 40.10 37.80 0.65
N GLY A 920 39.24 38.79 0.88
CA GLY A 920 39.20 40.07 0.20
C GLY A 920 38.49 40.06 -1.15
N MET A 921 37.75 38.99 -1.46
CA MET A 921 36.83 38.92 -2.59
C MET A 921 35.47 39.53 -2.27
#